data_AF-A0A349JBQ8-F1
#
_entry.id   AF-A0A349JBQ8-F1
#
_cell.length_a   1.000
_cell.length_b   1.000
_cell.length_c   1.000
_cell.angle_alpha   90.00
_cell.angle_beta   90.00
_cell.angle_gamma   90.00
#
_symmetry.space_group_name_H-M   'P 1'
#
loop_
_entity.id
_entity.type
_entity.pdbx_description
1 polymer ?
#
loop_
_entity_poly.entity_id
_entity_poly.type
_entity_poly.pdbx_seq_one_letter_code
_entity_poly.pdbx_strand_id
1 'polypeptide(L)'
;MNLIHPEVNGTAAFEAEQYNAIVGSDTSPWGSASSLSGAAGGGYMVTPDNGSGTGSSRLDYAVDIRTPGIYRIWLRVSQPNTAGNSLRYALSTRGSVSKYDGFLTTIDEGAQAVNSWRWRSVSDLRSLRPGLHRFSIQRNEDGFAVDRIVFTSDLGYDPSLENAGRGPDSTSVDPNQTGISTYTVSYNANAATSGTAPASQTKTQGVTLTLATNSGGLARTGYTFAGWNTASNGGGTDYPAGGSYTVNAAATLYAKWTALPTYTVSYNANAATSGTAPASQTKTQDMSLTLATNSGGLAKTGYSFAGWNTAADGSGTSYAVGASYTANVSLALYAAWTPNTYAVTYAVNGATGGTAPAIQTKIQDVALTLATNSGTLVRTGYTFAGWNTAVDGSGTAYAEGASYTANAALVLYAAWTPVTVASDLRLYFPFTAGSGTLVEDEAVGGFDHSATIAVPRWTDQGKYGAGWGASDLVSSVPRIQPANAGDLNFNPRGGAFTFSTWVRVGALATAGYRTILDKTVGSNRQMRIWTGGSWSKLSAYVGNSVVTLTLPNGGVLNDDQWHLISLVNYDDNGTWRYRLYLDDGAVFIQGASGAGGVTNGVLSLGDTGVGGNSWRGNLDDVRIYDRALSQTEIGQLHAGTLDGLMVQGLAQ
;
A
#
# COMPACT_ATOMS: atom_id res chain seq x y z
N MET A 1 -2.57 -52.43 73.34
CA MET A 1 -1.98 -51.21 72.73
C MET A 1 -3.15 -50.32 72.38
N ASN A 2 -3.21 -49.13 72.96
CA ASN A 2 -4.39 -48.26 72.86
C ASN A 2 -4.20 -47.10 71.88
N LEU A 3 -3.04 -46.98 71.25
CA LEU A 3 -2.69 -45.92 70.27
C LEU A 3 -1.96 -46.56 69.09
N ILE A 4 -2.31 -46.16 67.86
CA ILE A 4 -1.60 -46.57 66.64
C ILE A 4 -1.20 -45.29 65.90
N HIS A 5 0.04 -45.26 65.41
CA HIS A 5 0.58 -44.14 64.63
C HIS A 5 0.66 -44.55 63.14
N PRO A 6 -0.39 -44.29 62.34
CA PRO A 6 -0.42 -44.68 60.95
C PRO A 6 0.46 -43.80 60.06
N GLU A 7 1.18 -44.42 59.14
CA GLU A 7 1.76 -43.71 58.01
C GLU A 7 0.67 -43.21 57.07
N VAL A 8 0.78 -41.93 56.69
CA VAL A 8 -0.05 -41.29 55.67
C VAL A 8 0.89 -40.69 54.64
N ASN A 9 0.78 -41.15 53.39
CA ASN A 9 1.57 -40.66 52.25
C ASN A 9 3.10 -40.70 52.50
N GLY A 10 3.62 -41.78 53.07
CA GLY A 10 5.05 -41.96 53.33
C GLY A 10 5.57 -41.35 54.63
N THR A 11 4.71 -40.70 55.44
CA THR A 11 5.11 -40.10 56.72
C THR A 11 4.20 -40.54 57.87
N ALA A 12 4.78 -40.98 58.99
CA ALA A 12 4.08 -41.16 60.26
C ALA A 12 4.68 -40.21 61.29
N ALA A 13 3.87 -39.31 61.85
CA ALA A 13 4.30 -38.31 62.83
C ALA A 13 3.43 -38.37 64.08
N PHE A 14 4.04 -38.31 65.26
CA PHE A 14 3.33 -38.42 66.53
C PHE A 14 4.12 -37.79 67.68
N GLU A 15 3.40 -37.36 68.71
CA GLU A 15 4.00 -36.76 69.91
C GLU A 15 4.54 -37.87 70.82
N ALA A 16 5.62 -37.60 71.55
CA ALA A 16 6.28 -38.58 72.42
C ALA A 16 5.38 -39.02 73.58
N GLU A 17 4.50 -38.15 74.06
CA GLU A 17 3.51 -38.49 75.09
C GLU A 17 2.41 -39.43 74.58
N GLN A 18 2.32 -39.67 73.28
CA GLN A 18 1.38 -40.63 72.67
C GLN A 18 1.95 -42.07 72.68
N TYR A 19 2.65 -42.47 73.74
CA TYR A 19 3.25 -43.81 73.85
C TYR A 19 2.21 -44.90 74.19
N ASN A 20 2.52 -46.15 73.86
CA ASN A 20 1.69 -47.30 74.24
C ASN A 20 1.97 -47.85 75.63
N ALA A 21 3.23 -47.81 76.06
CA ALA A 21 3.64 -48.22 77.40
C ALA A 21 4.98 -47.59 77.79
N ILE A 22 5.15 -47.32 79.09
CA ILE A 22 6.46 -47.17 79.72
C ILE A 22 6.84 -48.56 80.27
N VAL A 23 8.00 -49.08 79.88
CA VAL A 23 8.46 -50.44 80.23
C VAL A 23 9.84 -50.37 80.88
N GLY A 24 10.04 -51.08 82.00
CA GLY A 24 11.29 -51.11 82.78
C GLY A 24 11.02 -50.95 84.27
N SER A 25 12.03 -51.15 85.12
CA SER A 25 11.89 -51.16 86.59
C SER A 25 12.78 -50.13 87.28
N ASP A 26 13.03 -48.99 86.63
CA ASP A 26 13.88 -47.93 87.19
C ASP A 26 13.18 -47.25 88.36
N THR A 27 13.96 -46.84 89.37
CA THR A 27 13.49 -46.03 90.51
C THR A 27 13.01 -44.63 90.11
N SER A 28 13.21 -44.25 88.84
CA SER A 28 12.91 -42.94 88.26
C SER A 28 12.64 -43.12 86.74
N PRO A 29 11.43 -43.57 86.35
CA PRO A 29 11.08 -43.87 84.96
C PRO A 29 10.84 -42.60 84.13
N TRP A 30 10.59 -42.76 82.82
CA TRP A 30 10.10 -41.67 81.96
C TRP A 30 8.87 -41.00 82.56
N GLY A 31 8.84 -39.66 82.52
CA GLY A 31 7.71 -38.84 82.93
C GLY A 31 7.25 -37.90 81.83
N SER A 32 6.03 -37.38 81.94
CA SER A 32 5.52 -36.31 81.07
C SER A 32 5.76 -34.95 81.70
N ALA A 33 6.13 -33.96 80.91
CA ALA A 33 6.33 -32.58 81.33
C ALA A 33 5.81 -31.59 80.28
N SER A 34 5.63 -30.33 80.66
CA SER A 34 5.17 -29.27 79.76
C SER A 34 5.79 -27.91 80.07
N SER A 35 6.82 -27.88 80.93
CA SER A 35 7.43 -26.65 81.43
C SER A 35 8.42 -26.01 80.43
N LEU A 36 8.99 -26.79 79.52
CA LEU A 36 9.88 -26.28 78.48
C LEU A 36 9.08 -25.65 77.33
N SER A 37 9.26 -24.35 77.12
CA SER A 37 8.56 -23.61 76.07
C SER A 37 8.97 -24.10 74.67
N GLY A 38 8.02 -24.07 73.73
CA GLY A 38 8.27 -24.47 72.34
C GLY A 38 8.15 -25.97 72.06
N ALA A 39 7.68 -26.78 73.01
CA ALA A 39 7.18 -28.13 72.77
C ALA A 39 6.02 -28.09 71.74
N ALA A 40 5.86 -29.17 70.98
CA ALA A 40 4.73 -29.34 70.10
C ALA A 40 3.59 -30.03 70.87
N GLY A 41 2.34 -29.74 70.54
CA GLY A 41 1.22 -30.32 71.29
C GLY A 41 1.14 -29.87 72.76
N GLY A 42 0.77 -30.81 73.64
CA GLY A 42 0.41 -30.54 75.05
C GLY A 42 1.52 -30.80 76.07
N GLY A 43 2.64 -31.41 75.66
CA GLY A 43 3.75 -31.74 76.55
C GLY A 43 4.89 -32.44 75.80
N TYR A 44 5.75 -33.11 76.56
CA TYR A 44 6.86 -33.92 76.06
C TYR A 44 7.20 -35.00 77.09
N MET A 45 7.99 -35.99 76.70
CA MET A 45 8.49 -37.03 77.58
C MET A 45 9.92 -36.72 78.03
N VAL A 46 10.22 -36.91 79.31
CA VAL A 46 11.52 -36.57 79.90
C VAL A 46 11.98 -37.65 80.86
N THR A 47 13.30 -37.90 80.88
CA THR A 47 13.94 -38.72 81.90
C THR A 47 14.43 -37.83 83.05
N PRO A 48 14.31 -38.25 84.32
CA PRO A 48 14.81 -37.46 85.46
C PRO A 48 16.30 -37.12 85.34
N ASP A 49 16.68 -35.88 85.68
CA ASP A 49 18.06 -35.35 85.71
C ASP A 49 18.60 -35.46 87.15
N ASN A 50 19.23 -36.60 87.48
CA ASN A 50 19.52 -36.96 88.88
C ASN A 50 20.92 -37.56 89.11
N GLY A 51 21.82 -37.42 88.14
CA GLY A 51 23.19 -37.93 88.16
C GLY A 51 23.30 -39.46 88.08
N SER A 52 22.21 -40.17 87.75
CA SER A 52 22.23 -41.65 87.67
C SER A 52 22.56 -42.15 86.27
N GLY A 53 23.44 -43.14 86.18
CA GLY A 53 23.81 -43.81 84.91
C GLY A 53 22.69 -44.66 84.30
N THR A 54 23.05 -45.44 83.27
CA THR A 54 22.14 -46.21 82.39
C THR A 54 20.93 -46.86 83.09
N GLY A 55 19.72 -46.49 82.67
CA GLY A 55 18.44 -47.04 83.13
C GLY A 55 17.82 -48.05 82.15
N SER A 56 16.89 -48.89 82.65
CA SER A 56 16.12 -49.86 81.88
C SER A 56 14.81 -49.31 81.30
N SER A 57 14.35 -48.14 81.76
CA SER A 57 13.06 -47.54 81.39
C SER A 57 13.03 -47.06 79.93
N ARG A 58 12.01 -47.50 79.20
CA ARG A 58 11.77 -47.15 77.79
C ARG A 58 10.32 -46.80 77.50
N LEU A 59 10.12 -45.99 76.48
CA LEU A 59 8.84 -45.73 75.84
C LEU A 59 8.68 -46.68 74.65
N ASP A 60 7.53 -47.32 74.54
CA ASP A 60 7.16 -48.18 73.43
C ASP A 60 6.03 -47.57 72.61
N TYR A 61 6.17 -47.58 71.29
CA TYR A 61 5.23 -47.07 70.30
C TYR A 61 4.91 -48.13 69.24
N ALA A 62 3.70 -48.08 68.71
CA ALA A 62 3.17 -48.95 67.67
C ALA A 62 2.95 -48.12 66.41
N VAL A 63 3.86 -48.26 65.46
CA VAL A 63 3.89 -47.49 64.21
C VAL A 63 3.40 -48.39 63.07
N ASP A 64 2.32 -48.01 62.39
CA ASP A 64 1.75 -48.75 61.27
C ASP A 64 2.33 -48.23 59.95
N ILE A 65 3.31 -48.95 59.40
CA ILE A 65 3.92 -48.64 58.11
C ILE A 65 3.04 -49.27 57.02
N ARG A 66 2.58 -48.48 56.06
CA ARG A 66 1.67 -48.92 55.00
C ARG A 66 2.39 -49.10 53.68
N THR A 67 3.45 -48.34 53.47
CA THR A 67 4.27 -48.32 52.26
C THR A 67 5.63 -48.94 52.54
N PRO A 68 6.04 -50.02 51.84
CA PRO A 68 7.39 -50.57 51.98
C PRO A 68 8.43 -49.54 51.53
N GLY A 69 9.54 -49.39 52.25
CA GLY A 69 10.54 -48.41 51.84
C GLY A 69 11.73 -48.29 52.77
N ILE A 70 12.63 -47.38 52.39
CA ILE A 70 13.72 -46.91 53.24
C ILE A 70 13.24 -45.66 53.97
N TYR A 71 13.29 -45.68 55.29
CA TYR A 71 12.81 -44.61 56.15
C TYR A 71 13.94 -43.94 56.91
N ARG A 72 13.81 -42.62 57.07
CA ARG A 72 14.53 -41.83 58.07
C ARG A 72 13.63 -41.63 59.29
N ILE A 73 14.23 -41.69 60.47
CA ILE A 73 13.54 -41.44 61.74
C ILE A 73 14.14 -40.20 62.36
N TRP A 74 13.28 -39.24 62.68
CA TRP A 74 13.62 -37.99 63.34
C TRP A 74 13.04 -37.97 64.75
N LEU A 75 13.83 -37.48 65.70
CA LEU A 75 13.42 -37.19 67.06
C LEU A 75 13.61 -35.69 67.31
N ARG A 76 12.60 -35.05 67.88
CA ARG A 76 12.70 -33.68 68.40
C ARG A 76 13.07 -33.76 69.86
N VAL A 77 14.24 -33.23 70.21
CA VAL A 77 14.91 -33.51 71.48
C VAL A 77 15.41 -32.23 72.15
N SER A 78 15.59 -32.28 73.46
CA SER A 78 16.21 -31.22 74.28
C SER A 78 16.97 -31.83 75.45
N GLN A 79 18.01 -31.14 75.92
CA GLN A 79 18.82 -31.52 77.09
C GLN A 79 18.98 -30.36 78.08
N PRO A 80 19.00 -30.59 79.39
CA PRO A 80 19.10 -29.55 80.41
C PRO A 80 20.53 -29.08 80.66
N ASN A 81 21.53 -29.88 80.29
CA ASN A 81 22.94 -29.61 80.49
C ASN A 81 23.79 -30.17 79.33
N THR A 82 25.10 -29.93 79.33
CA THR A 82 26.03 -30.35 78.25
C THR A 82 26.84 -31.61 78.57
N ALA A 83 26.50 -32.33 79.64
CA ALA A 83 27.28 -33.48 80.12
C ALA A 83 26.39 -34.74 80.18
N GLY A 84 26.77 -35.78 79.43
CA GLY A 84 26.24 -37.14 79.59
C GLY A 84 24.73 -37.25 79.46
N ASN A 85 24.13 -36.76 78.36
CA ASN A 85 22.71 -36.97 78.09
C ASN A 85 22.56 -37.71 76.75
N SER A 86 22.10 -38.95 76.79
CA SER A 86 21.88 -39.72 75.57
C SER A 86 20.72 -40.71 75.66
N LEU A 87 20.22 -41.06 74.48
CA LEU A 87 19.18 -42.06 74.29
C LEU A 87 19.66 -43.21 73.42
N ARG A 88 19.01 -44.35 73.62
CA ARG A 88 19.08 -45.52 72.75
C ARG A 88 17.71 -45.75 72.12
N TYR A 89 17.66 -46.18 70.86
CA TYR A 89 16.41 -46.59 70.22
C TYR A 89 16.48 -48.01 69.68
N ALA A 90 15.32 -48.65 69.56
CA ALA A 90 15.15 -49.95 68.93
C ALA A 90 13.93 -49.92 68.00
N LEU A 91 13.99 -50.67 66.90
CA LEU A 91 12.92 -50.76 65.92
C LEU A 91 12.83 -52.18 65.35
N SER A 92 11.64 -52.80 65.42
CA SER A 92 11.41 -54.06 64.72
C SER A 92 11.42 -53.81 63.21
N THR A 93 12.21 -54.53 62.40
CA THR A 93 12.28 -54.29 60.93
C THR A 93 11.37 -55.21 60.11
N ARG A 94 10.83 -56.28 60.71
CA ARG A 94 10.00 -57.29 60.04
C ARG A 94 8.49 -57.19 60.35
N GLY A 95 8.00 -56.07 60.88
CA GLY A 95 6.59 -55.90 61.25
C GLY A 95 6.16 -56.84 62.39
N SER A 96 7.00 -56.98 63.41
CA SER A 96 6.75 -57.86 64.56
C SER A 96 7.05 -57.17 65.88
N VAL A 97 6.05 -57.07 66.74
CA VAL A 97 6.15 -56.44 68.07
C VAL A 97 6.99 -57.25 69.07
N SER A 98 7.34 -58.49 68.71
CA SER A 98 7.91 -59.50 69.62
C SER A 98 9.45 -59.64 69.61
N LYS A 99 10.19 -58.93 68.74
CA LYS A 99 11.66 -59.04 68.66
C LYS A 99 12.38 -57.74 69.01
N TYR A 100 13.33 -57.87 69.94
CA TYR A 100 14.25 -56.84 70.42
C TYR A 100 15.61 -57.07 69.73
N ASP A 101 15.92 -56.28 68.70
CA ASP A 101 17.19 -56.41 67.94
C ASP A 101 18.32 -55.54 68.53
N GLY A 102 18.39 -55.45 69.86
CA GLY A 102 19.42 -54.68 70.57
C GLY A 102 19.33 -53.16 70.37
N PHE A 103 20.02 -52.41 71.23
CA PHE A 103 20.13 -50.96 71.07
C PHE A 103 21.35 -50.65 70.19
N LEU A 104 21.12 -49.96 69.08
CA LEU A 104 22.10 -49.94 67.98
C LEU A 104 23.07 -48.75 68.01
N THR A 105 22.71 -47.57 68.54
CA THR A 105 23.65 -46.43 68.72
C THR A 105 23.13 -45.38 69.73
N THR A 106 24.04 -44.54 70.24
CA THR A 106 23.80 -43.40 71.14
C THR A 106 23.45 -42.14 70.34
N ILE A 107 22.40 -41.40 70.71
CA ILE A 107 22.23 -40.00 70.29
C ILE A 107 22.97 -39.14 71.32
N ASP A 108 24.19 -38.71 70.98
CA ASP A 108 24.99 -37.77 71.79
C ASP A 108 24.81 -36.35 71.26
N GLU A 109 24.69 -35.42 72.19
CA GLU A 109 24.36 -34.03 71.94
C GLU A 109 25.55 -33.09 72.16
N GLY A 110 26.68 -33.53 72.72
CA GLY A 110 27.85 -32.67 72.93
C GLY A 110 27.55 -31.29 73.52
N ALA A 111 28.36 -30.28 73.19
CA ALA A 111 28.28 -28.90 73.70
C ALA A 111 27.17 -28.04 73.05
N GLN A 112 25.98 -28.59 72.84
CA GLN A 112 24.84 -27.89 72.22
C GLN A 112 24.01 -27.12 73.25
N ALA A 113 23.26 -26.11 72.78
CA ALA A 113 22.43 -25.24 73.63
C ALA A 113 21.48 -26.06 74.52
N VAL A 114 21.50 -25.75 75.83
CA VAL A 114 20.66 -26.38 76.84
C VAL A 114 19.24 -25.83 76.76
N ASN A 115 18.24 -26.63 77.15
CA ASN A 115 16.82 -26.25 77.19
C ASN A 115 16.31 -25.67 75.86
N SER A 116 16.74 -26.25 74.73
CA SER A 116 16.33 -25.83 73.40
C SER A 116 16.01 -27.04 72.53
N TRP A 117 14.86 -26.98 71.87
CA TRP A 117 14.37 -28.02 70.99
C TRP A 117 15.13 -28.08 69.67
N ARG A 118 15.51 -29.28 69.26
CA ARG A 118 16.16 -29.52 67.97
C ARG A 118 15.83 -30.87 67.39
N TRP A 119 15.92 -30.97 66.08
CA TRP A 119 15.70 -32.21 65.35
C TRP A 119 16.99 -33.00 65.19
N ARG A 120 16.91 -34.30 65.45
CA ARG A 120 18.01 -35.25 65.28
C ARG A 120 17.49 -36.46 64.53
N SER A 121 18.14 -36.77 63.42
CA SER A 121 17.90 -38.03 62.74
C SER A 121 18.69 -39.12 63.43
N VAL A 122 18.12 -40.31 63.55
CA VAL A 122 18.91 -41.50 63.85
C VAL A 122 19.91 -41.75 62.71
N SER A 123 21.12 -42.20 63.04
CA SER A 123 22.25 -42.28 62.10
C SER A 123 22.06 -43.25 60.93
N ASP A 124 21.21 -44.27 61.09
CA ASP A 124 20.98 -45.31 60.07
C ASP A 124 19.62 -45.14 59.40
N LEU A 125 19.58 -45.24 58.07
CA LEU A 125 18.33 -45.44 57.35
C LEU A 125 17.77 -46.85 57.59
N ARG A 126 16.44 -46.99 57.69
CA ARG A 126 15.78 -48.25 58.05
C ARG A 126 14.89 -48.75 56.92
N SER A 127 15.17 -49.96 56.42
CA SER A 127 14.27 -50.64 55.49
C SER A 127 13.11 -51.27 56.26
N LEU A 128 11.89 -50.79 56.01
CA LEU A 128 10.67 -51.22 56.68
C LEU A 128 9.71 -51.86 55.68
N ARG A 129 9.06 -52.94 56.12
CA ARG A 129 7.97 -53.62 55.38
C ARG A 129 6.62 -53.06 55.86
N PRO A 130 5.52 -53.28 55.12
CA PRO A 130 4.21 -52.92 55.62
C PRO A 130 3.85 -53.75 56.85
N GLY A 131 3.16 -53.14 57.80
CA GLY A 131 2.67 -53.75 59.03
C GLY A 131 2.95 -52.91 60.27
N LEU A 132 2.60 -53.47 61.43
CA LEU A 132 2.80 -52.83 62.72
C LEU A 132 4.22 -53.06 63.24
N HIS A 133 4.94 -51.97 63.48
CA HIS A 133 6.30 -51.96 64.02
C HIS A 133 6.30 -51.46 65.46
N ARG A 134 7.11 -52.10 66.31
CA ARG A 134 7.44 -51.56 67.62
C ARG A 134 8.65 -50.65 67.47
N PHE A 135 8.46 -49.37 67.80
CA PHE A 135 9.55 -48.42 68.00
C PHE A 135 9.70 -48.18 69.50
N SER A 136 10.94 -48.21 69.99
CA SER A 136 11.23 -48.03 71.40
C SER A 136 12.33 -47.01 71.60
N ILE A 137 12.16 -46.11 72.56
CA ILE A 137 13.19 -45.18 73.00
C ILE A 137 13.51 -45.48 74.46
N GLN A 138 14.76 -45.82 74.75
CA GLN A 138 15.25 -46.08 76.10
C GLN A 138 16.24 -45.01 76.53
N ARG A 139 16.15 -44.68 77.81
CA ARG A 139 17.15 -43.91 78.52
C ARG A 139 18.54 -44.57 78.41
N ASN A 140 19.56 -43.82 78.00
CA ASN A 140 20.95 -44.25 78.10
C ASN A 140 21.68 -43.49 79.21
N GLU A 141 21.42 -42.20 79.34
CA GLU A 141 21.86 -41.36 80.45
C GLU A 141 20.67 -40.49 80.95
N ASP A 142 20.86 -39.63 81.94
CA ASP A 142 19.79 -38.80 82.50
C ASP A 142 19.42 -37.57 81.64
N GLY A 143 18.45 -36.80 82.10
CA GLY A 143 18.15 -35.44 81.61
C GLY A 143 17.49 -35.31 80.24
N PHE A 144 17.40 -36.35 79.42
CA PHE A 144 16.95 -36.20 78.03
C PHE A 144 15.43 -36.01 77.89
N ALA A 145 15.01 -35.04 77.04
CA ALA A 145 13.62 -34.77 76.69
C ALA A 145 13.35 -35.08 75.21
N VAL A 146 12.20 -35.70 74.92
CA VAL A 146 11.70 -36.03 73.57
C VAL A 146 10.28 -35.49 73.43
N ASP A 147 10.04 -34.74 72.36
CA ASP A 147 8.77 -34.07 72.07
C ASP A 147 8.03 -34.75 70.92
N ARG A 148 8.70 -34.98 69.79
CA ARG A 148 8.06 -35.51 68.58
C ARG A 148 8.92 -36.53 67.86
N ILE A 149 8.25 -37.48 67.22
CA ILE A 149 8.86 -38.57 66.48
C ILE A 149 8.27 -38.58 65.07
N VAL A 150 9.13 -38.63 64.05
CA VAL A 150 8.72 -38.68 62.65
C VAL A 150 9.43 -39.81 61.93
N PHE A 151 8.66 -40.68 61.28
CA PHE A 151 9.11 -41.64 60.29
C PHE A 151 8.77 -41.08 58.93
N THR A 152 9.72 -41.02 58.01
CA THR A 152 9.44 -40.59 56.64
C THR A 152 10.24 -41.37 55.62
N SER A 153 9.59 -41.75 54.52
CA SER A 153 10.25 -42.32 53.34
C SER A 153 10.87 -41.25 52.43
N ASP A 154 10.56 -39.96 52.66
CA ASP A 154 11.24 -38.85 51.99
C ASP A 154 12.58 -38.57 52.67
N LEU A 155 13.66 -39.04 52.05
CA LEU A 155 15.01 -38.89 52.60
C LEU A 155 15.55 -37.45 52.53
N GLY A 156 14.88 -36.56 51.79
CA GLY A 156 15.18 -35.12 51.76
C GLY A 156 14.43 -34.32 52.82
N TYR A 157 13.43 -34.91 53.49
CA TYR A 157 12.58 -34.22 54.43
C TYR A 157 13.33 -33.75 55.69
N ASP A 158 13.18 -32.45 55.99
CA ASP A 158 13.68 -31.78 57.17
C ASP A 158 12.51 -31.21 58.00
N PRO A 159 12.15 -31.86 59.13
CA PRO A 159 11.03 -31.42 59.97
C PRO A 159 11.27 -30.07 60.68
N SER A 160 12.49 -29.53 60.67
CA SER A 160 12.77 -28.22 61.25
C SER A 160 12.18 -27.05 60.43
N LEU A 161 11.84 -27.30 59.16
CA LEU A 161 11.29 -26.28 58.26
C LEU A 161 9.77 -26.09 58.40
N GLU A 162 9.10 -26.95 59.18
CA GLU A 162 7.64 -26.95 59.33
C GLU A 162 7.22 -26.47 60.73
N ASN A 163 6.04 -25.84 60.80
CA ASN A 163 5.39 -25.39 62.03
C ASN A 163 6.34 -24.63 62.99
N ALA A 164 7.11 -23.69 62.43
CA ALA A 164 8.10 -22.89 63.15
C ALA A 164 9.13 -23.76 63.92
N GLY A 165 9.59 -24.86 63.32
CA GLY A 165 10.58 -25.77 63.91
C GLY A 165 10.00 -26.86 64.78
N ARG A 166 8.66 -26.97 64.88
CA ARG A 166 7.99 -28.03 65.63
C ARG A 166 7.76 -29.30 64.82
N GLY A 167 7.79 -29.23 63.48
CA GLY A 167 7.49 -30.35 62.59
C GLY A 167 5.99 -30.60 62.37
N PRO A 168 5.63 -31.69 61.68
CA PRO A 168 4.28 -31.92 61.16
C PRO A 168 3.27 -32.26 62.26
N ASP A 169 1.98 -32.06 62.00
CA ASP A 169 0.91 -32.41 62.93
C ASP A 169 0.81 -33.93 63.14
N SER A 170 0.36 -34.34 64.33
CA SER A 170 0.22 -35.75 64.69
C SER A 170 -0.80 -36.48 63.79
N THR A 171 -0.41 -37.67 63.35
CA THR A 171 -1.21 -38.60 62.53
C THR A 171 -1.93 -39.66 63.38
N SER A 172 -1.75 -39.62 64.71
CA SER A 172 -2.26 -40.62 65.64
C SER A 172 -3.78 -40.69 65.67
N VAL A 173 -4.30 -41.91 65.74
CA VAL A 173 -5.74 -42.18 65.92
C VAL A 173 -5.97 -43.01 67.19
N ASP A 174 -6.94 -42.61 68.01
CA ASP A 174 -7.49 -43.46 69.08
C ASP A 174 -8.57 -44.37 68.47
N PRO A 175 -8.39 -45.70 68.45
CA PRO A 175 -9.35 -46.62 67.85
C PRO A 175 -10.68 -46.75 68.62
N ASN A 176 -10.86 -46.08 69.77
CA ASN A 176 -12.11 -46.13 70.56
C ASN A 176 -12.99 -44.86 70.51
N GLN A 177 -12.69 -43.84 69.70
CA GLN A 177 -13.67 -42.78 69.41
C GLN A 177 -14.65 -43.22 68.31
N THR A 178 -15.91 -43.48 68.68
CA THR A 178 -17.01 -43.70 67.73
C THR A 178 -17.88 -42.44 67.62
N GLY A 179 -18.18 -41.96 66.40
CA GLY A 179 -19.26 -41.00 66.15
C GLY A 179 -18.95 -39.68 65.43
N ILE A 180 -17.82 -39.51 64.73
CA ILE A 180 -17.62 -38.28 63.94
C ILE A 180 -18.54 -38.31 62.71
N SER A 181 -19.59 -37.50 62.75
CA SER A 181 -20.53 -37.39 61.63
C SER A 181 -19.83 -36.84 60.40
N THR A 182 -20.15 -37.39 59.23
CA THR A 182 -19.71 -36.83 57.95
C THR A 182 -20.92 -36.30 57.18
N TYR A 183 -20.71 -35.23 56.43
CA TYR A 183 -21.73 -34.56 55.63
C TYR A 183 -21.27 -34.48 54.18
N THR A 184 -22.17 -34.72 53.23
CA THR A 184 -21.86 -34.54 51.81
C THR A 184 -22.06 -33.09 51.40
N VAL A 185 -21.04 -32.48 50.81
CA VAL A 185 -21.12 -31.20 50.12
C VAL A 185 -21.08 -31.46 48.63
N SER A 186 -22.17 -31.18 47.94
CA SER A 186 -22.33 -31.40 46.50
C SER A 186 -22.34 -30.09 45.73
N TYR A 187 -21.98 -30.15 44.44
CA TYR A 187 -21.90 -28.97 43.57
C TYR A 187 -22.91 -29.09 42.43
N ASN A 188 -23.61 -27.99 42.15
CA ASN A 188 -24.55 -27.89 41.04
C ASN A 188 -24.06 -26.81 40.07
N ALA A 189 -23.95 -27.16 38.79
CA ALA A 189 -23.51 -26.27 37.72
C ALA A 189 -24.43 -25.03 37.53
N ASN A 190 -25.64 -25.11 38.06
CA ASN A 190 -26.68 -24.10 37.94
C ASN A 190 -26.92 -23.74 36.45
N ALA A 191 -27.03 -22.46 36.13
CA ALA A 191 -27.25 -21.97 34.76
C ALA A 191 -26.01 -22.04 33.85
N ALA A 192 -25.03 -22.91 34.11
CA ALA A 192 -23.90 -23.13 33.21
C ALA A 192 -24.38 -23.56 31.81
N THR A 193 -23.73 -23.05 30.77
CA THR A 193 -23.99 -23.46 29.38
C THR A 193 -22.98 -24.51 28.89
N SER A 194 -21.90 -24.76 29.63
CA SER A 194 -20.89 -25.79 29.35
C SER A 194 -20.07 -26.14 30.60
N GLY A 195 -19.28 -27.22 30.50
CA GLY A 195 -18.46 -27.76 31.59
C GLY A 195 -19.25 -28.71 32.51
N THR A 196 -18.57 -29.23 33.53
CA THR A 196 -19.17 -30.15 34.51
C THR A 196 -18.94 -29.67 35.93
N ALA A 197 -19.92 -29.86 36.82
CA ALA A 197 -19.72 -29.56 38.24
C ALA A 197 -18.65 -30.49 38.85
N PRO A 198 -17.85 -30.02 39.82
CA PRO A 198 -16.92 -30.87 40.55
C PRO A 198 -17.62 -32.04 41.27
N ALA A 199 -16.86 -33.09 41.56
CA ALA A 199 -17.35 -34.20 42.38
C ALA A 199 -17.72 -33.72 43.80
N SER A 200 -18.68 -34.41 44.43
CA SER A 200 -19.05 -34.13 45.82
C SER A 200 -17.90 -34.42 46.77
N GLN A 201 -17.78 -33.62 47.84
CA GLN A 201 -16.76 -33.75 48.87
C GLN A 201 -17.38 -34.17 50.21
N THR A 202 -16.58 -34.85 51.03
CA THR A 202 -16.99 -35.26 52.38
C THR A 202 -16.48 -34.26 53.40
N LYS A 203 -17.40 -33.60 54.13
CA LYS A 203 -17.12 -32.74 55.28
C LYS A 203 -17.16 -33.57 56.57
N THR A 204 -16.03 -33.70 57.25
CA THR A 204 -15.96 -34.32 58.58
C THR A 204 -16.34 -33.31 59.65
N GLN A 205 -17.17 -33.69 60.62
CA GLN A 205 -17.60 -32.83 61.71
C GLN A 205 -16.38 -32.23 62.46
N GLY A 206 -16.40 -30.93 62.71
CA GLY A 206 -15.33 -30.21 63.42
C GLY A 206 -14.06 -29.92 62.61
N VAL A 207 -13.88 -30.51 61.42
CA VAL A 207 -12.74 -30.26 60.52
C VAL A 207 -13.16 -29.30 59.40
N THR A 208 -12.38 -28.26 59.10
CA THR A 208 -12.69 -27.35 57.98
C THR A 208 -12.55 -28.05 56.63
N LEU A 209 -13.54 -27.92 55.73
CA LEU A 209 -13.44 -28.41 54.35
C LEU A 209 -13.05 -27.26 53.41
N THR A 210 -12.06 -27.48 52.55
CA THR A 210 -11.76 -26.59 51.42
C THR A 210 -12.67 -26.95 50.24
N LEU A 211 -13.50 -26.00 49.83
CA LEU A 211 -14.46 -26.18 48.74
C LEU A 211 -13.76 -26.29 47.39
N ALA A 212 -14.36 -27.02 46.46
CA ALA A 212 -13.84 -27.21 45.13
C ALA A 212 -13.69 -25.87 44.37
N THR A 213 -12.67 -25.78 43.54
CA THR A 213 -12.53 -24.72 42.55
C THR A 213 -13.39 -25.04 41.31
N ASN A 214 -13.35 -24.19 40.29
CA ASN A 214 -14.01 -24.46 39.00
C ASN A 214 -13.22 -25.49 38.14
N SER A 215 -12.90 -26.65 38.73
CA SER A 215 -12.01 -27.66 38.13
C SER A 215 -12.61 -28.36 36.91
N GLY A 216 -13.94 -28.43 36.81
CA GLY A 216 -14.64 -28.99 35.65
C GLY A 216 -14.93 -27.98 34.55
N GLY A 217 -14.33 -26.78 34.61
CA GLY A 217 -14.41 -25.78 33.55
C GLY A 217 -15.82 -25.28 33.28
N LEU A 218 -16.65 -25.09 34.33
CA LEU A 218 -17.98 -24.52 34.17
C LEU A 218 -17.88 -23.14 33.52
N ALA A 219 -18.66 -22.93 32.46
CA ALA A 219 -18.80 -21.65 31.80
C ALA A 219 -20.26 -21.35 31.48
N ARG A 220 -20.60 -20.07 31.51
CA ARG A 220 -21.91 -19.54 31.16
C ARG A 220 -21.72 -18.36 30.23
N THR A 221 -22.23 -18.47 29.01
CA THR A 221 -22.07 -17.41 27.99
C THR A 221 -22.59 -16.06 28.50
N GLY A 222 -21.73 -15.05 28.49
CA GLY A 222 -22.04 -13.70 28.97
C GLY A 222 -21.88 -13.49 30.49
N TYR A 223 -21.29 -14.45 31.21
CA TYR A 223 -21.07 -14.38 32.64
C TYR A 223 -19.70 -14.94 33.05
N THR A 224 -19.19 -14.50 34.20
CA THR A 224 -18.00 -15.07 34.86
C THR A 224 -18.41 -15.89 36.08
N PHE A 225 -17.70 -16.98 36.32
CA PHE A 225 -17.88 -17.79 37.53
C PHE A 225 -17.36 -17.02 38.76
N ALA A 226 -18.22 -16.79 39.73
CA ALA A 226 -17.96 -15.95 40.91
C ALA A 226 -17.84 -16.74 42.22
N GLY A 227 -17.76 -18.08 42.13
CA GLY A 227 -17.77 -18.98 43.29
C GLY A 227 -19.08 -19.74 43.41
N TRP A 228 -19.44 -20.08 44.64
CA TRP A 228 -20.57 -20.93 44.99
C TRP A 228 -21.58 -20.17 45.87
N ASN A 229 -22.86 -20.50 45.77
CA ASN A 229 -23.91 -19.97 46.63
C ASN A 229 -24.78 -21.13 47.17
N THR A 230 -25.30 -21.00 48.39
CA THR A 230 -26.17 -22.03 48.98
C THR A 230 -27.58 -22.09 48.39
N ALA A 231 -27.95 -21.13 47.54
CA ALA A 231 -29.23 -21.09 46.83
C ALA A 231 -29.02 -20.91 45.31
N SER A 232 -29.84 -21.58 44.50
CA SER A 232 -29.75 -21.53 43.03
C SER A 232 -30.03 -20.15 42.43
N ASN A 233 -30.83 -19.33 43.12
CA ASN A 233 -31.13 -17.95 42.73
C ASN A 233 -30.09 -16.91 43.18
N GLY A 234 -29.04 -17.35 43.90
CA GLY A 234 -27.99 -16.46 44.41
C GLY A 234 -28.35 -15.66 45.67
N GLY A 235 -29.52 -15.87 46.27
CA GLY A 235 -29.95 -15.21 47.50
C GLY A 235 -29.45 -15.86 48.80
N GLY A 236 -28.69 -16.95 48.71
CA GLY A 236 -28.10 -17.64 49.84
C GLY A 236 -26.73 -17.07 50.25
N THR A 237 -25.97 -17.86 51.01
CA THR A 237 -24.62 -17.51 51.46
C THR A 237 -23.60 -17.77 50.35
N ASP A 238 -22.73 -16.80 50.09
CA ASP A 238 -21.64 -16.90 49.12
C ASP A 238 -20.40 -17.59 49.70
N TYR A 239 -19.77 -18.41 48.87
CA TYR A 239 -18.49 -19.03 49.15
C TYR A 239 -17.55 -18.84 47.94
N PRO A 240 -16.32 -18.31 48.12
CA PRO A 240 -15.35 -18.28 47.04
C PRO A 240 -14.92 -19.70 46.66
N ALA A 241 -14.54 -19.92 45.40
CA ALA A 241 -13.91 -21.17 44.98
C ALA A 241 -12.60 -21.39 45.76
N GLY A 242 -12.38 -22.62 46.28
CA GLY A 242 -11.26 -22.88 47.19
C GLY A 242 -11.45 -22.33 48.61
N GLY A 243 -12.61 -21.72 48.91
CA GLY A 243 -12.91 -21.18 50.22
C GLY A 243 -13.17 -22.24 51.29
N SER A 244 -13.16 -21.81 52.55
CA SER A 244 -13.41 -22.70 53.69
C SER A 244 -14.90 -22.87 53.98
N TYR A 245 -15.30 -24.12 54.21
CA TYR A 245 -16.64 -24.51 54.67
C TYR A 245 -16.55 -25.16 56.06
N THR A 246 -17.02 -24.43 57.06
CA THR A 246 -16.94 -24.82 58.49
C THR A 246 -18.25 -25.36 59.05
N VAL A 247 -19.36 -25.22 58.30
CA VAL A 247 -20.69 -25.65 58.74
C VAL A 247 -20.74 -27.18 58.81
N ASN A 248 -21.21 -27.72 59.93
CA ASN A 248 -21.39 -29.15 60.14
C ASN A 248 -22.77 -29.60 59.61
N ALA A 249 -22.98 -29.46 58.30
CA ALA A 249 -24.21 -29.84 57.63
C ALA A 249 -23.96 -30.20 56.17
N ALA A 250 -24.81 -31.06 55.62
CA ALA A 250 -24.83 -31.34 54.19
C ALA A 250 -25.30 -30.10 53.43
N ALA A 251 -24.74 -29.87 52.24
CA ALA A 251 -25.09 -28.73 51.41
C ALA A 251 -25.06 -29.08 49.92
N THR A 252 -25.90 -28.40 49.14
CA THR A 252 -25.75 -28.29 47.70
C THR A 252 -25.33 -26.86 47.39
N LEU A 253 -24.16 -26.71 46.79
CA LEU A 253 -23.60 -25.43 46.42
C LEU A 253 -23.80 -25.19 44.92
N TYR A 254 -24.47 -24.11 44.58
CA TYR A 254 -24.81 -23.74 43.21
C TYR A 254 -23.77 -22.76 42.66
N ALA A 255 -23.31 -22.98 41.42
CA ALA A 255 -22.41 -22.04 40.76
C ALA A 255 -23.05 -20.64 40.71
N LYS A 256 -22.31 -19.65 41.20
CA LYS A 256 -22.68 -18.24 41.16
C LYS A 256 -22.04 -17.58 39.94
N TRP A 257 -22.83 -16.75 39.25
CA TRP A 257 -22.45 -16.13 37.99
C TRP A 257 -22.58 -14.60 38.09
N THR A 258 -21.55 -13.88 37.70
CA THR A 258 -21.58 -12.42 37.56
C THR A 258 -21.73 -12.06 36.09
N ALA A 259 -22.70 -11.22 35.74
CA ALA A 259 -22.91 -10.81 34.34
C ALA A 259 -21.71 -10.02 33.82
N LEU A 260 -21.28 -10.31 32.61
CA LEU A 260 -20.28 -9.51 31.91
C LEU A 260 -20.89 -8.17 31.46
N PRO A 261 -20.11 -7.07 31.45
CA PRO A 261 -20.50 -5.81 30.85
C PRO A 261 -21.03 -5.95 29.42
N THR A 262 -21.95 -5.07 29.04
CA THR A 262 -22.45 -4.94 27.67
C THR A 262 -22.00 -3.63 27.06
N TYR A 263 -21.69 -3.65 25.77
CA TYR A 263 -21.27 -2.49 24.99
C TYR A 263 -22.27 -2.23 23.86
N THR A 264 -22.56 -0.95 23.61
CA THR A 264 -23.53 -0.52 22.60
C THR A 264 -22.80 0.04 21.39
N VAL A 265 -23.19 -0.42 20.20
CA VAL A 265 -22.82 0.20 18.93
C VAL A 265 -24.02 0.96 18.38
N SER A 266 -23.88 2.28 18.22
CA SER A 266 -24.90 3.15 17.65
C SER A 266 -24.53 3.58 16.24
N TYR A 267 -25.56 3.82 15.41
CA TYR A 267 -25.40 4.20 14.01
C TYR A 267 -25.97 5.59 13.77
N ASN A 268 -25.21 6.43 13.09
CA ASN A 268 -25.60 7.78 12.70
C ASN A 268 -25.61 7.88 11.17
N ALA A 269 -26.72 8.39 10.62
CA ALA A 269 -26.91 8.59 9.19
C ALA A 269 -25.89 9.58 8.58
N ASN A 270 -25.24 10.37 9.42
CA ASN A 270 -24.29 11.41 9.07
C ASN A 270 -24.89 12.37 8.03
N ALA A 271 -24.14 12.76 7.00
CA ALA A 271 -24.59 13.62 5.92
C ALA A 271 -25.55 12.96 4.91
N ALA A 272 -26.28 11.90 5.29
CA ALA A 272 -27.32 11.32 4.44
C ALA A 272 -28.39 12.38 4.10
N THR A 273 -28.89 12.34 2.88
CA THR A 273 -29.99 13.20 2.42
C THR A 273 -31.35 12.51 2.48
N SER A 274 -31.37 11.18 2.64
CA SER A 274 -32.59 10.38 2.81
C SER A 274 -32.30 9.03 3.49
N GLY A 275 -33.37 8.32 3.88
CA GLY A 275 -33.31 7.04 4.59
C GLY A 275 -33.17 7.20 6.09
N THR A 276 -33.06 6.08 6.81
CA THR A 276 -32.89 6.06 8.26
C THR A 276 -31.68 5.23 8.68
N ALA A 277 -30.99 5.64 9.74
CA ALA A 277 -29.92 4.83 10.31
C ALA A 277 -30.50 3.54 10.92
N PRO A 278 -29.76 2.42 10.89
CA PRO A 278 -30.14 1.21 11.61
C PRO A 278 -30.29 1.45 13.11
N ALA A 279 -31.08 0.62 13.78
CA ALA A 279 -31.18 0.62 15.24
C ALA A 279 -29.84 0.24 15.89
N SER A 280 -29.56 0.79 17.08
CA SER A 280 -28.38 0.43 17.87
C SER A 280 -28.37 -1.05 18.23
N GLN A 281 -27.19 -1.64 18.26
CA GLN A 281 -26.96 -3.04 18.64
C GLN A 281 -26.16 -3.11 19.94
N THR A 282 -26.33 -4.19 20.71
CA THR A 282 -25.56 -4.44 21.92
C THR A 282 -24.80 -5.76 21.82
N LYS A 283 -23.61 -5.81 22.43
CA LYS A 283 -22.83 -7.04 22.62
C LYS A 283 -22.39 -7.20 24.05
N THR A 284 -22.32 -8.44 24.51
CA THR A 284 -21.67 -8.77 25.77
C THR A 284 -20.15 -8.79 25.59
N GLN A 285 -19.40 -8.49 26.64
CA GLN A 285 -17.94 -8.53 26.65
C GLN A 285 -17.41 -9.84 26.03
N ASP A 286 -16.34 -9.73 25.24
CA ASP A 286 -15.63 -10.83 24.56
C ASP A 286 -16.43 -11.59 23.49
N MET A 287 -17.67 -11.20 23.21
CA MET A 287 -18.45 -11.72 22.09
C MET A 287 -18.29 -10.84 20.84
N SER A 288 -18.33 -11.43 19.65
CA SER A 288 -18.34 -10.69 18.39
C SER A 288 -19.73 -10.13 18.07
N LEU A 289 -19.78 -8.91 17.52
CA LEU A 289 -20.99 -8.32 16.95
C LEU A 289 -20.82 -8.10 15.44
N THR A 290 -21.77 -8.55 14.63
CA THR A 290 -21.82 -8.19 13.21
C THR A 290 -22.47 -6.81 13.06
N LEU A 291 -21.71 -5.85 12.52
CA LEU A 291 -22.17 -4.48 12.32
C LEU A 291 -23.31 -4.42 11.29
N ALA A 292 -24.29 -3.56 11.55
CA ALA A 292 -25.48 -3.40 10.72
C ALA A 292 -25.15 -3.06 9.26
N THR A 293 -26.01 -3.52 8.35
CA THR A 293 -25.98 -3.14 6.94
C THR A 293 -26.74 -1.83 6.70
N ASN A 294 -26.77 -1.33 5.47
CA ASN A 294 -27.58 -0.17 5.10
C ASN A 294 -29.08 -0.52 4.97
N SER A 295 -29.66 -1.14 6.00
CA SER A 295 -31.02 -1.68 5.99
C SER A 295 -32.11 -0.60 5.95
N GLY A 296 -31.82 0.60 6.44
CA GLY A 296 -32.74 1.75 6.37
C GLY A 296 -32.64 2.57 5.08
N GLY A 297 -31.89 2.09 4.08
CA GLY A 297 -31.80 2.72 2.77
C GLY A 297 -31.20 4.13 2.81
N LEU A 298 -30.18 4.34 3.64
CA LEU A 298 -29.45 5.61 3.66
C LEU A 298 -28.92 5.92 2.27
N ALA A 299 -29.18 7.13 1.81
CA ALA A 299 -28.63 7.64 0.57
C ALA A 299 -28.17 9.09 0.75
N LYS A 300 -27.15 9.46 -0.02
CA LYS A 300 -26.60 10.81 -0.11
C LYS A 300 -26.46 11.15 -1.59
N THR A 301 -27.18 12.18 -2.05
CA THR A 301 -27.17 12.61 -3.45
C THR A 301 -25.73 12.81 -3.95
N GLY A 302 -25.35 12.12 -5.04
CA GLY A 302 -24.00 12.20 -5.62
C GLY A 302 -22.94 11.33 -4.96
N TYR A 303 -23.30 10.52 -3.96
CA TYR A 303 -22.38 9.65 -3.24
C TYR A 303 -22.93 8.22 -3.12
N SER A 304 -22.02 7.27 -2.96
CA SER A 304 -22.33 5.86 -2.66
C SER A 304 -22.01 5.55 -1.20
N PHE A 305 -22.85 4.74 -0.55
CA PHE A 305 -22.62 4.30 0.82
C PHE A 305 -21.42 3.35 0.88
N ALA A 306 -20.38 3.75 1.61
CA ALA A 306 -19.09 3.05 1.66
C ALA A 306 -18.91 2.18 2.92
N GLY A 307 -19.90 2.19 3.82
CA GLY A 307 -19.85 1.51 5.12
C GLY A 307 -19.92 2.51 6.28
N TRP A 308 -19.19 2.21 7.35
CA TRP A 308 -19.24 2.96 8.60
C TRP A 308 -17.86 3.49 8.98
N ASN A 309 -17.80 4.62 9.68
CA ASN A 309 -16.58 5.19 10.21
C ASN A 309 -16.74 5.59 11.68
N THR A 310 -15.69 5.52 12.49
CA THR A 310 -15.74 5.93 13.90
C THR A 310 -15.76 7.45 14.12
N ALA A 311 -15.54 8.24 13.07
CA ALA A 311 -15.61 9.69 13.09
C ALA A 311 -16.54 10.21 11.97
N ALA A 312 -17.30 11.26 12.25
CA ALA A 312 -18.27 11.83 11.31
C ALA A 312 -17.61 12.42 10.04
N ASP A 313 -16.36 12.89 10.16
CA ASP A 313 -15.56 13.45 9.06
C ASP A 313 -14.82 12.39 8.23
N GLY A 314 -14.93 11.11 8.60
CA GLY A 314 -14.26 10.00 7.93
C GLY A 314 -12.79 9.78 8.32
N SER A 315 -12.23 10.57 9.23
CA SER A 315 -10.83 10.43 9.68
C SER A 315 -10.58 9.21 10.60
N GLY A 316 -11.66 8.61 11.09
CA GLY A 316 -11.62 7.48 12.01
C GLY A 316 -11.37 6.14 11.32
N THR A 317 -11.55 5.06 12.08
CA THR A 317 -11.44 3.69 11.56
C THR A 317 -12.65 3.36 10.70
N SER A 318 -12.40 2.85 9.49
CA SER A 318 -13.46 2.43 8.57
C SER A 318 -13.83 0.97 8.77
N TYR A 319 -15.12 0.69 8.75
CA TYR A 319 -15.71 -0.64 8.83
C TYR A 319 -16.57 -0.90 7.60
N ALA A 320 -16.27 -2.01 6.92
CA ALA A 320 -17.11 -2.50 5.84
C ALA A 320 -18.50 -2.91 6.36
N VAL A 321 -19.47 -2.94 5.45
CA VAL A 321 -20.82 -3.43 5.70
C VAL A 321 -20.78 -4.87 6.20
N GLY A 322 -21.40 -5.17 7.34
CA GLY A 322 -21.40 -6.52 7.92
C GLY A 322 -20.08 -6.94 8.58
N ALA A 323 -19.14 -6.01 8.81
CA ALA A 323 -17.89 -6.33 9.49
C ALA A 323 -18.11 -6.83 10.93
N SER A 324 -17.21 -7.68 11.42
CA SER A 324 -17.22 -8.16 12.82
C SER A 324 -16.54 -7.16 13.76
N TYR A 325 -17.17 -6.88 14.89
CA TYR A 325 -16.70 -5.98 15.93
C TYR A 325 -16.46 -6.73 17.23
N THR A 326 -15.20 -6.80 17.66
CA THR A 326 -14.74 -7.62 18.81
C THR A 326 -14.28 -6.80 20.00
N ALA A 327 -14.07 -5.49 19.86
CA ALA A 327 -13.61 -4.65 20.96
C ALA A 327 -14.66 -4.54 22.09
N ASN A 328 -14.17 -4.34 23.32
CA ASN A 328 -14.97 -4.22 24.54
C ASN A 328 -15.15 -2.75 24.92
N VAL A 329 -15.72 -1.97 24.00
CA VAL A 329 -16.02 -0.56 24.18
C VAL A 329 -17.27 -0.19 23.40
N SER A 330 -18.07 0.73 23.93
CA SER A 330 -19.22 1.27 23.19
C SER A 330 -18.73 2.21 22.10
N LEU A 331 -19.38 2.20 20.93
CA LEU A 331 -18.91 2.89 19.74
C LEU A 331 -20.05 3.58 19.00
N ALA A 332 -19.85 4.82 18.59
CA ALA A 332 -20.71 5.49 17.62
C ALA A 332 -20.09 5.35 16.23
N LEU A 333 -20.88 4.88 15.27
CA LEU A 333 -20.51 4.73 13.89
C LEU A 333 -21.30 5.70 13.02
N TYR A 334 -20.61 6.34 12.08
CA TYR A 334 -21.16 7.33 11.16
C TYR A 334 -21.13 6.77 9.75
N ALA A 335 -22.20 6.97 8.99
CA ALA A 335 -22.23 6.57 7.58
C ALA A 335 -21.07 7.22 6.81
N ALA A 336 -20.29 6.37 6.14
CA ALA A 336 -19.19 6.78 5.28
C ALA A 336 -19.67 6.82 3.82
N TRP A 337 -19.20 7.80 3.06
CA TRP A 337 -19.70 8.10 1.72
C TRP A 337 -18.54 8.25 0.74
N THR A 338 -18.57 7.51 -0.36
CA THR A 338 -17.63 7.67 -1.47
C THR A 338 -18.26 8.58 -2.53
N PRO A 339 -17.61 9.68 -2.94
CA PRO A 339 -18.11 10.53 -4.01
C PRO A 339 -18.24 9.73 -5.31
N ASN A 340 -19.33 9.93 -6.05
CA ASN A 340 -19.48 9.35 -7.38
C ASN A 340 -18.50 10.00 -8.37
N THR A 341 -18.20 9.30 -9.45
CA THR A 341 -17.32 9.78 -10.51
C THR A 341 -18.00 9.74 -11.87
N TYR A 342 -17.61 10.65 -12.75
CA TYR A 342 -18.17 10.83 -14.09
C TYR A 342 -17.05 10.88 -15.13
N ALA A 343 -17.26 10.22 -16.26
CA ALA A 343 -16.32 10.24 -17.37
C ALA A 343 -16.47 11.53 -18.20
N VAL A 344 -15.35 12.17 -18.52
CA VAL A 344 -15.26 13.23 -19.53
C VAL A 344 -14.39 12.73 -20.68
N THR A 345 -14.98 12.67 -21.86
CA THR A 345 -14.36 12.08 -23.06
C THR A 345 -14.19 13.13 -24.15
N TYR A 346 -13.15 12.96 -24.98
CA TYR A 346 -12.78 13.90 -26.02
C TYR A 346 -12.83 13.23 -27.40
N ALA A 347 -13.53 13.86 -28.34
CA ALA A 347 -13.65 13.45 -29.72
C ALA A 347 -12.92 14.43 -30.64
N VAL A 348 -12.17 13.89 -31.61
CA VAL A 348 -11.28 14.67 -32.50
C VAL A 348 -12.01 15.55 -33.52
N ASN A 349 -13.29 15.29 -33.76
CA ASN A 349 -14.22 16.07 -34.58
C ASN A 349 -13.62 16.65 -35.88
N GLY A 350 -13.27 15.79 -36.84
CA GLY A 350 -12.77 16.22 -38.15
C GLY A 350 -11.29 16.63 -38.17
N ALA A 351 -10.52 16.37 -37.10
CA ALA A 351 -9.06 16.45 -37.15
C ALA A 351 -8.48 15.57 -38.27
N THR A 352 -7.47 16.07 -38.96
CA THR A 352 -6.72 15.37 -40.01
C THR A 352 -5.39 14.81 -39.49
N GLY A 353 -5.01 15.11 -38.24
CA GLY A 353 -3.85 14.54 -37.55
C GLY A 353 -3.91 14.72 -36.03
N GLY A 354 -3.00 14.05 -35.32
CA GLY A 354 -2.95 14.02 -33.85
C GLY A 354 -3.86 12.95 -33.22
N THR A 355 -3.99 12.97 -31.89
CA THR A 355 -4.83 12.05 -31.12
C THR A 355 -5.71 12.79 -30.13
N ALA A 356 -6.88 12.24 -29.79
CA ALA A 356 -7.71 12.80 -28.72
C ALA A 356 -6.97 12.71 -27.38
N PRO A 357 -7.16 13.68 -26.47
CA PRO A 357 -6.72 13.54 -25.08
C PRO A 357 -7.29 12.30 -24.41
N ALA A 358 -6.58 11.79 -23.39
CA ALA A 358 -7.07 10.70 -22.58
C ALA A 358 -8.37 11.08 -21.83
N ILE A 359 -9.21 10.08 -21.59
CA ILE A 359 -10.42 10.23 -20.78
C ILE A 359 -10.08 10.76 -19.38
N GLN A 360 -10.82 11.76 -18.91
CA GLN A 360 -10.68 12.32 -17.57
C GLN A 360 -11.81 11.85 -16.65
N THR A 361 -11.52 11.77 -15.35
CA THR A 361 -12.49 11.41 -14.32
C THR A 361 -12.88 12.65 -13.51
N LYS A 362 -14.13 13.09 -13.63
CA LYS A 362 -14.73 14.14 -12.80
C LYS A 362 -15.22 13.54 -11.49
N ILE A 363 -14.70 14.01 -10.36
CA ILE A 363 -15.19 13.63 -9.03
C ILE A 363 -16.37 14.54 -8.65
N GLN A 364 -17.43 13.97 -8.10
CA GLN A 364 -18.60 14.70 -7.57
C GLN A 364 -18.15 15.92 -6.73
N ASP A 365 -18.74 17.08 -6.99
CA ASP A 365 -18.54 18.36 -6.29
C ASP A 365 -17.10 18.94 -6.33
N VAL A 366 -16.18 18.31 -7.04
CA VAL A 366 -14.81 18.81 -7.30
C VAL A 366 -14.72 19.28 -8.75
N ALA A 367 -14.33 20.53 -8.98
CA ALA A 367 -14.14 21.04 -10.34
C ALA A 367 -13.05 20.24 -11.10
N LEU A 368 -13.32 19.91 -12.37
CA LEU A 368 -12.34 19.29 -13.26
C LEU A 368 -11.79 20.33 -14.24
N THR A 369 -10.47 20.44 -14.34
CA THR A 369 -9.82 21.19 -15.43
C THR A 369 -9.83 20.35 -16.70
N LEU A 370 -10.56 20.80 -17.72
CA LEU A 370 -10.66 20.12 -19.00
C LEU A 370 -9.30 20.08 -19.71
N ALA A 371 -9.05 19.01 -20.45
CA ALA A 371 -7.81 18.84 -21.20
C ALA A 371 -7.56 20.01 -22.17
N THR A 372 -6.29 20.35 -22.35
CA THR A 372 -5.81 21.15 -23.49
C THR A 372 -5.68 20.25 -24.73
N ASN A 373 -5.27 20.80 -25.86
CA ASN A 373 -4.94 20.08 -27.08
C ASN A 373 -3.61 19.29 -26.96
N SER A 374 -3.47 18.49 -25.89
CA SER A 374 -2.25 17.77 -25.54
C SER A 374 -1.90 16.63 -26.51
N GLY A 375 -2.88 16.11 -27.25
CA GLY A 375 -2.67 15.13 -28.32
C GLY A 375 -2.33 15.76 -29.68
N THR A 376 -2.03 17.08 -29.69
CA THR A 376 -1.64 17.86 -30.87
C THR A 376 -2.59 17.64 -32.04
N LEU A 377 -3.90 17.75 -31.80
CA LEU A 377 -4.90 17.66 -32.86
C LEU A 377 -4.67 18.77 -33.87
N VAL A 378 -4.63 18.38 -35.14
CA VAL A 378 -4.48 19.27 -36.29
C VAL A 378 -5.64 19.04 -37.23
N ARG A 379 -6.17 20.11 -37.80
CA ARG A 379 -7.12 20.06 -38.92
C ARG A 379 -6.65 21.04 -39.99
N THR A 380 -6.29 20.50 -41.16
CA THR A 380 -5.74 21.31 -42.27
C THR A 380 -6.69 22.45 -42.63
N GLY A 381 -6.17 23.70 -42.62
CA GLY A 381 -6.96 24.90 -42.89
C GLY A 381 -7.74 25.48 -41.70
N TYR A 382 -7.55 24.95 -40.48
CA TYR A 382 -8.24 25.41 -39.27
C TYR A 382 -7.28 25.52 -38.08
N THR A 383 -7.58 26.41 -37.13
CA THR A 383 -6.97 26.44 -35.79
C THR A 383 -7.89 25.77 -34.78
N PHE A 384 -7.31 25.07 -33.80
CA PHE A 384 -8.07 24.49 -32.68
C PHE A 384 -8.58 25.63 -31.78
N ALA A 385 -9.90 25.66 -31.53
CA ALA A 385 -10.59 26.74 -30.83
C ALA A 385 -11.09 26.34 -29.43
N GLY A 386 -10.71 25.14 -28.95
CA GLY A 386 -11.19 24.56 -27.70
C GLY A 386 -12.15 23.39 -27.94
N TRP A 387 -13.09 23.20 -27.02
CA TRP A 387 -14.03 22.08 -27.00
C TRP A 387 -15.47 22.55 -27.10
N ASN A 388 -16.36 21.71 -27.61
CA ASN A 388 -17.80 21.96 -27.65
C ASN A 388 -18.59 20.72 -27.23
N THR A 389 -19.76 20.90 -26.62
CA THR A 389 -20.63 19.76 -26.23
C THR A 389 -21.43 19.17 -27.39
N ALA A 390 -21.42 19.80 -28.56
CA ALA A 390 -22.07 19.33 -29.78
C ALA A 390 -21.06 19.24 -30.93
N VAL A 391 -21.24 18.23 -31.80
CA VAL A 391 -20.35 17.95 -32.93
C VAL A 391 -20.31 19.08 -33.96
N ASP A 392 -21.42 19.81 -34.13
CA ASP A 392 -21.60 20.91 -35.07
C ASP A 392 -21.20 22.28 -34.49
N GLY A 393 -20.75 22.32 -33.23
CA GLY A 393 -20.38 23.55 -32.54
C GLY A 393 -21.55 24.34 -31.95
N SER A 394 -22.80 23.88 -32.07
CA SER A 394 -23.97 24.60 -31.53
C SER A 394 -24.14 24.47 -30.01
N GLY A 395 -23.35 23.61 -29.38
CA GLY A 395 -23.38 23.35 -27.95
C GLY A 395 -22.60 24.38 -27.15
N THR A 396 -22.40 24.07 -25.86
CA THR A 396 -21.61 24.93 -24.97
C THR A 396 -20.14 24.84 -25.34
N ALA A 397 -19.52 26.00 -25.60
CA ALA A 397 -18.09 26.08 -25.87
C ALA A 397 -17.28 26.14 -24.56
N TYR A 398 -16.17 25.42 -24.53
CA TYR A 398 -15.19 25.40 -23.45
C TYR A 398 -13.81 25.73 -24.01
N ALA A 399 -13.15 26.74 -23.45
CA ALA A 399 -11.75 26.98 -23.73
C ALA A 399 -10.86 25.84 -23.23
N GLU A 400 -9.64 25.76 -23.73
CA GLU A 400 -8.62 24.84 -23.21
C GLU A 400 -8.36 25.10 -21.74
N GLY A 401 -8.28 24.04 -20.92
CA GLY A 401 -8.07 24.22 -19.47
C GLY A 401 -9.27 24.82 -18.73
N ALA A 402 -10.45 24.94 -19.36
CA ALA A 402 -11.63 25.46 -18.69
C ALA A 402 -12.05 24.56 -17.52
N SER A 403 -12.64 25.18 -16.49
CA SER A 403 -13.18 24.47 -15.32
C SER A 403 -14.57 23.91 -15.63
N TYR A 404 -14.76 22.61 -15.40
CA TYR A 404 -16.02 21.90 -15.52
C TYR A 404 -16.55 21.50 -14.13
N THR A 405 -17.68 22.09 -13.74
CA THR A 405 -18.24 21.98 -12.39
C THR A 405 -19.47 21.07 -12.30
N ALA A 406 -20.13 20.77 -13.43
CA ALA A 406 -21.33 19.94 -13.41
C ALA A 406 -21.02 18.49 -13.00
N ASN A 407 -21.94 17.89 -12.26
CA ASN A 407 -21.84 16.50 -11.77
C ASN A 407 -22.49 15.54 -12.76
N ALA A 408 -21.94 15.50 -13.97
CA ALA A 408 -22.44 14.68 -15.06
C ALA A 408 -21.31 14.24 -15.98
N ALA A 409 -21.50 13.08 -16.61
CA ALA A 409 -20.63 12.63 -17.69
C ALA A 409 -20.75 13.57 -18.89
N LEU A 410 -19.66 13.75 -19.64
CA LEU A 410 -19.60 14.69 -20.73
C LEU A 410 -18.80 14.13 -21.91
N VAL A 411 -19.28 14.38 -23.11
CA VAL A 411 -18.52 14.18 -24.36
C VAL A 411 -18.23 15.57 -24.93
N LEU A 412 -16.97 15.83 -25.21
CA LEU A 412 -16.49 17.07 -25.78
C LEU A 412 -15.91 16.81 -27.17
N TYR A 413 -16.28 17.65 -28.13
CA TYR A 413 -15.84 17.60 -29.51
C TYR A 413 -14.87 18.75 -29.77
N ALA A 414 -13.77 18.49 -30.47
CA ALA A 414 -12.85 19.54 -30.88
C ALA A 414 -13.60 20.63 -31.66
N ALA A 415 -13.43 21.88 -31.25
CA ALA A 415 -13.95 23.04 -31.95
C ALA A 415 -12.84 23.65 -32.82
N TRP A 416 -13.19 24.15 -34.00
CA TRP A 416 -12.23 24.58 -35.02
C TRP A 416 -12.64 25.94 -35.60
N THR A 417 -11.67 26.84 -35.74
CA THR A 417 -11.86 28.12 -36.45
C THR A 417 -11.14 28.05 -37.80
N PRO A 418 -11.80 28.35 -38.93
CA PRO A 418 -11.14 28.41 -40.23
C PRO A 418 -9.97 29.40 -40.23
N VAL A 419 -8.86 29.03 -40.87
CA VAL A 419 -7.72 29.93 -41.10
C VAL A 419 -7.94 30.70 -42.41
N THR A 420 -7.91 32.04 -42.36
CA THR A 420 -7.93 32.90 -43.56
C THR A 420 -6.49 33.09 -44.07
N VAL A 421 -6.23 32.71 -45.33
CA VAL A 421 -4.89 32.83 -45.95
C VAL A 421 -4.77 34.15 -46.72
N ALA A 422 -3.67 34.87 -46.56
CA ALA A 422 -3.20 35.88 -47.51
C ALA A 422 -1.91 35.35 -48.15
N SER A 423 -1.94 35.07 -49.46
CA SER A 423 -0.76 34.61 -50.21
C SER A 423 -0.19 35.77 -51.03
N ASP A 424 1.14 35.89 -51.02
CA ASP A 424 1.94 36.79 -51.86
C ASP A 424 2.25 36.18 -53.25
N LEU A 425 1.82 34.94 -53.49
CA LEU A 425 1.92 34.25 -54.77
C LEU A 425 0.83 34.76 -55.71
N ARG A 426 1.23 35.42 -56.78
CA ARG A 426 0.34 36.02 -57.79
C ARG A 426 0.15 35.15 -59.03
N LEU A 427 1.08 34.24 -59.30
CA LEU A 427 0.97 33.24 -60.37
C LEU A 427 1.73 31.98 -59.98
N TYR A 428 1.13 30.83 -60.24
CA TYR A 428 1.74 29.53 -60.03
C TYR A 428 1.32 28.54 -61.13
N PHE A 429 2.23 28.21 -62.03
CA PHE A 429 2.04 27.14 -63.00
C PHE A 429 2.88 25.91 -62.59
N PRO A 430 2.27 24.92 -61.92
CA PRO A 430 2.94 23.68 -61.57
C PRO A 430 2.97 22.65 -62.71
N PHE A 431 2.27 22.92 -63.81
CA PHE A 431 2.21 22.03 -64.98
C PHE A 431 1.68 20.60 -64.69
N THR A 432 0.93 20.45 -63.61
CA THR A 432 0.34 19.18 -63.13
C THR A 432 -0.64 18.54 -64.12
N ALA A 433 -1.30 19.34 -64.97
CA ALA A 433 -2.25 18.83 -65.96
C ALA A 433 -1.63 17.83 -66.95
N GLY A 434 -0.35 18.01 -67.33
CA GLY A 434 0.42 17.09 -68.17
C GLY A 434 -0.15 16.75 -69.56
N SER A 435 -1.27 17.36 -69.93
CA SER A 435 -2.03 17.08 -71.16
C SER A 435 -3.10 18.19 -71.38
N GLY A 436 -3.76 18.18 -72.55
CA GLY A 436 -4.81 19.17 -72.86
C GLY A 436 -4.27 20.57 -73.15
N THR A 437 -5.15 21.53 -73.46
CA THR A 437 -4.76 22.88 -73.93
C THR A 437 -4.62 23.93 -72.83
N LEU A 438 -4.95 23.61 -71.58
CA LEU A 438 -4.99 24.59 -70.48
C LEU A 438 -3.73 24.47 -69.62
N VAL A 439 -3.04 25.60 -69.41
CA VAL A 439 -2.05 25.76 -68.34
C VAL A 439 -2.77 26.47 -67.20
N GLU A 440 -3.00 25.77 -66.10
CA GLU A 440 -3.78 26.27 -64.95
C GLU A 440 -2.90 27.09 -64.00
N ASP A 441 -3.44 28.22 -63.52
CA ASP A 441 -2.88 29.00 -62.42
C ASP A 441 -3.39 28.47 -61.07
N GLU A 442 -2.50 27.90 -60.26
CA GLU A 442 -2.82 27.41 -58.92
C GLU A 442 -2.56 28.47 -57.82
N ALA A 443 -2.28 29.73 -58.18
CA ALA A 443 -2.09 30.80 -57.19
C ALA A 443 -3.43 31.26 -56.59
N VAL A 444 -3.57 31.09 -55.27
CA VAL A 444 -4.78 31.49 -54.52
C VAL A 444 -4.91 33.02 -54.36
N GLY A 445 -3.80 33.76 -54.53
CA GLY A 445 -3.73 35.21 -54.36
C GLY A 445 -3.82 36.04 -55.64
N GLY A 446 -3.85 35.44 -56.84
CA GLY A 446 -3.79 36.11 -58.14
C GLY A 446 -5.15 36.34 -58.81
N PHE A 447 -5.14 36.97 -60.00
CA PHE A 447 -6.32 37.16 -60.86
C PHE A 447 -6.62 35.98 -61.81
N ASP A 448 -6.22 34.75 -61.45
CA ASP A 448 -6.30 33.54 -62.30
C ASP A 448 -5.68 33.76 -63.70
N HIS A 449 -4.39 33.47 -63.79
CA HIS A 449 -3.62 33.64 -65.02
C HIS A 449 -3.63 32.41 -65.93
N SER A 450 -4.62 31.53 -65.79
CA SER A 450 -4.71 30.33 -66.63
C SER A 450 -4.68 30.68 -68.12
N ALA A 451 -3.88 29.93 -68.89
CA ALA A 451 -3.63 30.22 -70.30
C ALA A 451 -4.01 29.04 -71.20
N THR A 452 -4.84 29.29 -72.21
CA THR A 452 -5.18 28.28 -73.23
C THR A 452 -4.19 28.33 -74.39
N ILE A 453 -3.47 27.23 -74.61
CA ILE A 453 -2.45 27.07 -75.64
C ILE A 453 -2.96 26.09 -76.71
N ALA A 454 -3.04 26.55 -77.96
CA ALA A 454 -3.64 25.77 -79.05
C ALA A 454 -2.88 24.47 -79.38
N VAL A 455 -1.56 24.46 -79.25
CA VAL A 455 -0.71 23.29 -79.49
C VAL A 455 0.28 23.15 -78.33
N PRO A 456 -0.17 22.71 -77.15
CA PRO A 456 0.63 22.66 -75.94
C PRO A 456 1.74 21.61 -76.06
N ARG A 457 2.81 21.78 -75.28
CA ARG A 457 3.95 20.87 -75.25
C ARG A 457 4.13 20.36 -73.84
N TRP A 458 3.39 19.32 -73.49
CA TRP A 458 3.58 18.64 -72.22
C TRP A 458 4.73 17.64 -72.29
N THR A 459 5.37 17.41 -71.14
CA THR A 459 6.34 16.34 -70.93
C THR A 459 5.98 15.58 -69.66
N ASP A 460 6.28 14.29 -69.63
CA ASP A 460 6.24 13.45 -68.41
C ASP A 460 7.55 13.56 -67.60
N GLN A 461 8.54 14.27 -68.12
CA GLN A 461 9.83 14.53 -67.47
C GLN A 461 9.88 15.94 -66.85
N GLY A 462 8.91 16.30 -66.02
CA GLY A 462 8.97 17.50 -65.18
C GLY A 462 9.94 17.34 -64.01
N LYS A 463 10.19 18.43 -63.29
CA LYS A 463 10.88 18.41 -62.00
C LYS A 463 9.98 17.77 -60.94
N TYR A 464 8.68 18.07 -60.99
CA TYR A 464 7.65 17.54 -60.08
C TYR A 464 6.53 16.85 -60.87
N GLY A 465 6.85 15.71 -61.49
CA GLY A 465 5.88 14.94 -62.28
C GLY A 465 5.83 15.39 -63.73
N ALA A 466 4.67 15.87 -64.19
CA ALA A 466 4.54 16.45 -65.52
C ALA A 466 5.19 17.84 -65.58
N GLY A 467 5.52 18.31 -66.78
CA GLY A 467 6.12 19.63 -66.97
C GLY A 467 5.84 20.20 -68.36
N TRP A 468 6.41 21.36 -68.65
CA TRP A 468 6.39 21.95 -69.98
C TRP A 468 7.62 21.48 -70.78
N GLY A 469 7.37 20.82 -71.91
CA GLY A 469 8.30 20.05 -72.72
C GLY A 469 9.30 20.86 -73.56
N ALA A 470 10.45 20.25 -73.86
CA ALA A 470 11.56 20.83 -74.62
C ALA A 470 11.30 20.96 -76.13
N SER A 471 11.95 21.94 -76.77
CA SER A 471 12.18 21.98 -78.24
C SER A 471 13.64 21.75 -78.61
N ASP A 472 14.32 20.85 -77.92
CA ASP A 472 15.72 20.52 -78.19
C ASP A 472 16.03 20.24 -79.67
N LEU A 473 15.03 19.82 -80.46
CA LEU A 473 15.16 19.46 -81.89
C LEU A 473 14.23 20.20 -82.89
N VAL A 474 13.37 21.14 -82.47
CA VAL A 474 12.46 21.88 -83.38
C VAL A 474 12.65 23.40 -83.34
N SER A 475 12.23 24.09 -84.41
CA SER A 475 12.53 25.51 -84.63
C SER A 475 11.80 26.48 -83.69
N SER A 476 10.70 26.09 -83.03
CA SER A 476 9.94 26.92 -82.08
C SER A 476 9.13 26.12 -81.05
N VAL A 477 8.98 26.67 -79.83
CA VAL A 477 8.04 26.21 -78.78
C VAL A 477 6.84 27.16 -78.77
N PRO A 478 5.60 26.67 -78.54
CA PRO A 478 4.48 27.52 -78.20
C PRO A 478 4.76 28.30 -76.91
N ARG A 479 4.67 29.63 -76.95
CA ARG A 479 4.80 30.49 -75.78
C ARG A 479 3.57 30.40 -74.89
N ILE A 480 3.76 30.39 -73.57
CA ILE A 480 2.66 30.56 -72.62
C ILE A 480 2.49 32.06 -72.37
N GLN A 481 1.31 32.60 -72.71
CA GLN A 481 0.98 34.01 -72.53
C GLN A 481 -0.31 34.12 -71.72
N PRO A 482 -0.23 34.27 -70.39
CA PRO A 482 -1.40 34.60 -69.60
C PRO A 482 -1.98 35.95 -70.03
N ALA A 483 -3.26 36.18 -69.72
CA ALA A 483 -3.90 37.46 -69.97
C ALA A 483 -3.11 38.59 -69.30
N ASN A 484 -2.96 39.72 -69.99
CA ASN A 484 -2.24 40.85 -69.40
C ASN A 484 -3.07 41.43 -68.25
N ALA A 485 -2.54 41.32 -67.02
CA ALA A 485 -3.26 41.63 -65.80
C ALA A 485 -2.46 42.57 -64.87
N GLY A 486 -3.18 43.29 -64.01
CA GLY A 486 -2.61 44.33 -63.15
C GLY A 486 -1.66 43.82 -62.06
N ASP A 487 -1.95 42.65 -61.50
CA ASP A 487 -1.15 41.96 -60.47
C ASP A 487 0.14 41.34 -61.02
N LEU A 488 0.28 41.28 -62.35
CA LEU A 488 1.53 40.95 -63.05
C LEU A 488 2.27 42.18 -63.58
N ASN A 489 1.91 43.39 -63.14
CA ASN A 489 2.62 44.62 -63.50
C ASN A 489 3.65 45.01 -62.45
N PHE A 490 4.93 44.86 -62.77
CA PHE A 490 6.02 45.10 -61.81
C PHE A 490 6.64 46.48 -62.00
N ASN A 491 7.00 47.16 -60.91
CA ASN A 491 7.77 48.40 -60.97
C ASN A 491 9.21 48.15 -60.50
N PRO A 492 10.21 48.14 -61.40
CA PRO A 492 11.61 47.92 -61.05
C PRO A 492 12.14 48.81 -59.93
N ARG A 493 11.59 50.02 -59.76
CA ARG A 493 11.97 50.99 -58.72
C ARG A 493 10.84 51.37 -57.77
N GLY A 494 9.82 50.53 -57.64
CA GLY A 494 8.69 50.82 -56.77
C GLY A 494 7.91 49.62 -56.25
N GLY A 495 8.34 48.40 -56.56
CA GLY A 495 7.74 47.19 -56.05
C GLY A 495 8.74 46.04 -56.05
N ALA A 496 8.78 45.31 -54.94
CA ALA A 496 9.53 44.07 -54.86
C ALA A 496 8.78 42.98 -55.63
N PHE A 497 9.51 42.06 -56.22
CA PHE A 497 8.91 40.89 -56.88
C PHE A 497 9.95 39.78 -57.01
N THR A 498 9.45 38.56 -57.17
CA THR A 498 10.29 37.41 -57.48
C THR A 498 9.66 36.60 -58.59
N PHE A 499 10.45 36.24 -59.59
CA PHE A 499 10.13 35.18 -60.53
C PHE A 499 11.03 33.99 -60.25
N SER A 500 10.46 32.78 -60.26
CA SER A 500 11.24 31.55 -60.16
C SER A 500 10.68 30.46 -61.06
N THR A 501 11.55 29.63 -61.62
CA THR A 501 11.16 28.44 -62.39
C THR A 501 12.31 27.44 -62.45
N TRP A 502 11.96 26.16 -62.47
CA TRP A 502 12.89 25.10 -62.81
C TRP A 502 13.07 25.01 -64.32
N VAL A 503 14.31 24.82 -64.77
CA VAL A 503 14.64 24.58 -66.17
C VAL A 503 15.56 23.39 -66.34
N ARG A 504 15.41 22.65 -67.44
CA ARG A 504 16.33 21.58 -67.83
C ARG A 504 16.60 21.66 -69.32
N VAL A 505 17.85 21.59 -69.74
CA VAL A 505 18.22 21.64 -71.17
C VAL A 505 19.00 20.38 -71.51
N GLY A 506 18.52 19.63 -72.51
CA GLY A 506 19.16 18.40 -72.94
C GLY A 506 20.57 18.63 -73.49
N ALA A 507 21.45 17.63 -73.32
CA ALA A 507 22.86 17.72 -73.69
C ALA A 507 23.13 18.09 -75.16
N LEU A 508 22.21 17.74 -76.06
CA LEU A 508 22.32 17.99 -77.51
C LEU A 508 21.69 19.32 -77.97
N ALA A 509 21.15 20.13 -77.05
CA ALA A 509 20.46 21.36 -77.41
C ALA A 509 21.41 22.39 -78.06
N THR A 510 21.06 22.84 -79.27
CA THR A 510 21.85 23.84 -80.00
C THR A 510 21.85 25.19 -79.30
N ALA A 511 23.04 25.69 -79.02
CA ALA A 511 23.23 26.98 -78.38
C ALA A 511 22.68 28.16 -79.21
N GLY A 512 22.31 29.23 -78.53
CA GLY A 512 21.70 30.43 -79.13
C GLY A 512 21.13 31.34 -78.06
N TYR A 513 20.54 32.47 -78.46
CA TYR A 513 19.78 33.29 -77.52
C TYR A 513 18.42 32.64 -77.24
N ARG A 514 18.19 32.18 -76.01
CA ARG A 514 16.98 31.42 -75.64
C ARG A 514 16.30 32.05 -74.44
N THR A 515 15.01 32.36 -74.58
CA THR A 515 14.25 33.17 -73.60
C THR A 515 13.41 32.28 -72.70
N ILE A 516 13.62 32.37 -71.40
CA ILE A 516 12.84 31.64 -70.39
C ILE A 516 11.58 32.43 -70.05
N LEU A 517 11.78 33.73 -69.82
CA LEU A 517 10.76 34.70 -69.43
C LEU A 517 10.97 36.00 -70.22
N ASP A 518 9.89 36.61 -70.70
CA ASP A 518 9.89 37.93 -71.32
C ASP A 518 8.64 38.71 -70.90
N LYS A 519 8.82 39.99 -70.57
CA LYS A 519 7.71 40.93 -70.39
C LYS A 519 7.97 42.14 -71.26
N THR A 520 7.15 42.30 -72.29
CA THR A 520 7.43 43.21 -73.42
C THR A 520 6.17 43.95 -73.86
N VAL A 521 6.32 45.24 -74.18
CA VAL A 521 5.30 46.07 -74.85
C VAL A 521 5.79 46.34 -76.28
N GLY A 522 5.17 45.70 -77.29
CA GLY A 522 5.63 45.81 -78.67
C GLY A 522 7.06 45.28 -78.83
N SER A 523 8.02 46.12 -79.23
CA SER A 523 9.45 45.79 -79.27
C SER A 523 10.23 46.25 -78.03
N ASN A 524 9.57 46.91 -77.08
CA ASN A 524 10.19 47.44 -75.87
C ASN A 524 10.20 46.38 -74.76
N ARG A 525 11.35 45.78 -74.53
CA ARG A 525 11.56 44.78 -73.48
C ARG A 525 11.62 45.48 -72.13
N GLN A 526 10.81 45.04 -71.17
CA GLN A 526 10.74 45.62 -69.83
C GLN A 526 11.38 44.70 -68.79
N MET A 527 11.16 43.40 -68.91
CA MET A 527 11.88 42.35 -68.16
C MET A 527 12.19 41.16 -69.05
N ARG A 528 13.34 40.50 -68.85
CA ARG A 528 13.68 39.28 -69.59
C ARG A 528 14.67 38.42 -68.82
N ILE A 529 14.53 37.10 -68.92
CA ILE A 529 15.55 36.12 -68.52
C ILE A 529 15.88 35.28 -69.74
N TRP A 530 17.16 35.19 -70.10
CA TRP A 530 17.60 34.44 -71.28
C TRP A 530 19.00 33.87 -71.12
N THR A 531 19.32 32.87 -71.92
CA THR A 531 20.66 32.31 -72.02
C THR A 531 21.38 32.81 -73.27
N GLY A 532 22.71 32.95 -73.17
CA GLY A 532 23.56 33.33 -74.30
C GLY A 532 23.95 32.14 -75.19
N GLY A 533 24.59 32.45 -76.33
CA GLY A 533 24.91 31.50 -77.40
C GLY A 533 25.88 30.36 -77.09
N SER A 534 26.32 30.17 -75.84
CA SER A 534 27.19 29.07 -75.40
C SER A 534 26.64 28.29 -74.19
N TRP A 535 25.40 28.57 -73.74
CA TRP A 535 24.78 28.02 -72.53
C TRP A 535 25.52 28.27 -71.20
N SER A 536 26.73 28.82 -71.23
CA SER A 536 27.55 29.16 -70.07
C SER A 536 27.19 30.49 -69.41
N LYS A 537 26.16 31.17 -69.91
CA LYS A 537 25.71 32.48 -69.39
C LYS A 537 24.20 32.54 -69.28
N LEU A 538 23.74 33.04 -68.14
CA LEU A 538 22.36 33.39 -67.85
C LEU A 538 22.28 34.91 -67.63
N SER A 539 21.38 35.57 -68.34
CA SER A 539 21.23 37.02 -68.29
C SER A 539 19.83 37.40 -67.87
N ALA A 540 19.74 38.49 -67.10
CA ALA A 540 18.47 39.10 -66.73
C ALA A 540 18.48 40.58 -67.08
N TYR A 541 17.36 41.07 -67.59
CA TYR A 541 17.12 42.47 -67.89
C TYR A 541 15.95 42.95 -67.04
N VAL A 542 16.12 44.06 -66.31
CA VAL A 542 15.10 44.68 -65.48
C VAL A 542 15.16 46.21 -65.63
N GLY A 543 14.15 46.79 -66.26
CA GLY A 543 13.93 48.23 -66.30
C GLY A 543 15.03 49.07 -66.98
N ASN A 544 15.62 48.60 -68.07
CA ASN A 544 16.81 49.19 -68.76
C ASN A 544 18.18 48.83 -68.17
N SER A 545 18.24 47.90 -67.23
CA SER A 545 19.50 47.37 -66.72
C SER A 545 19.65 45.90 -67.10
N VAL A 546 20.88 45.44 -67.37
CA VAL A 546 21.20 44.03 -67.64
C VAL A 546 22.30 43.53 -66.69
N VAL A 547 22.11 42.33 -66.17
CA VAL A 547 23.16 41.53 -65.51
C VAL A 547 23.37 40.25 -66.29
N THR A 548 24.57 39.70 -66.21
CA THR A 548 24.90 38.41 -66.82
C THR A 548 25.73 37.60 -65.83
N LEU A 549 25.16 36.48 -65.38
CA LEU A 549 25.81 35.45 -64.59
C LEU A 549 26.56 34.53 -65.54
N THR A 550 27.86 34.37 -65.32
CA THR A 550 28.63 33.29 -65.95
C THR A 550 28.54 32.07 -65.03
N LEU A 551 28.17 30.92 -65.59
CA LEU A 551 28.05 29.69 -64.81
C LEU A 551 29.42 29.31 -64.20
N PRO A 552 29.48 28.89 -62.93
CA PRO A 552 30.72 28.59 -62.25
C PRO A 552 31.44 27.40 -62.87
N ASN A 553 32.76 27.32 -62.70
CA ASN A 553 33.60 26.19 -63.11
C ASN A 553 33.52 25.80 -64.59
N GLY A 554 33.15 26.74 -65.47
CA GLY A 554 32.96 26.47 -66.90
C GLY A 554 31.69 25.69 -67.22
N GLY A 555 30.72 25.63 -66.30
CA GLY A 555 29.45 24.96 -66.49
C GLY A 555 28.62 25.53 -67.65
N VAL A 556 27.72 24.70 -68.15
CA VAL A 556 26.76 25.02 -69.21
C VAL A 556 25.40 24.46 -68.82
N LEU A 557 24.32 25.19 -69.12
CA LEU A 557 22.96 24.76 -68.76
C LEU A 557 22.47 23.54 -69.54
N ASN A 558 23.11 23.18 -70.67
CA ASN A 558 22.79 21.99 -71.44
C ASN A 558 23.54 20.75 -70.91
N ASP A 559 23.49 20.54 -69.61
CA ASP A 559 24.08 19.38 -68.90
C ASP A 559 23.04 18.32 -68.54
N ASP A 560 21.82 18.48 -69.04
CA ASP A 560 20.66 17.61 -68.80
C ASP A 560 20.20 17.55 -67.32
N GLN A 561 20.63 18.50 -66.48
CA GLN A 561 20.18 18.64 -65.10
C GLN A 561 19.09 19.70 -64.95
N TRP A 562 18.32 19.58 -63.87
CA TRP A 562 17.36 20.60 -63.46
C TRP A 562 18.06 21.69 -62.67
N HIS A 563 17.85 22.94 -63.08
CA HIS A 563 18.34 24.13 -62.40
C HIS A 563 17.20 25.05 -62.00
N LEU A 564 17.24 25.57 -60.78
CA LEU A 564 16.29 26.61 -60.36
C LEU A 564 16.83 27.98 -60.78
N ILE A 565 16.04 28.76 -61.50
CA ILE A 565 16.41 30.13 -61.87
C ILE A 565 15.46 31.09 -61.18
N SER A 566 16.02 31.98 -60.36
CA SER A 566 15.23 32.97 -59.64
C SER A 566 15.71 34.39 -59.87
N LEU A 567 14.81 35.27 -60.29
CA LEU A 567 15.03 36.70 -60.44
C LEU A 567 14.30 37.44 -59.32
N VAL A 568 15.08 38.05 -58.41
CA VAL A 568 14.55 38.77 -57.24
C VAL A 568 14.83 40.26 -57.40
N ASN A 569 13.81 41.10 -57.44
CA ASN A 569 13.93 42.56 -57.38
C ASN A 569 13.53 43.06 -55.99
N TYR A 570 14.38 43.87 -55.38
CA TYR A 570 14.23 44.27 -53.99
C TYR A 570 14.79 45.68 -53.75
N ASP A 571 14.30 46.33 -52.69
CA ASP A 571 14.85 47.59 -52.22
C ASP A 571 15.99 47.33 -51.24
N ASP A 572 17.18 47.80 -51.58
CA ASP A 572 18.37 47.77 -50.73
C ASP A 572 18.57 49.16 -50.12
N ASN A 573 17.84 49.44 -49.06
CA ASN A 573 17.87 50.72 -48.33
C ASN A 573 17.71 51.95 -49.24
N GLY A 574 16.64 51.99 -50.05
CA GLY A 574 16.35 53.06 -50.99
C GLY A 574 17.05 52.93 -52.34
N THR A 575 17.91 51.92 -52.53
CA THR A 575 18.48 51.57 -53.83
C THR A 575 17.86 50.30 -54.35
N TRP A 576 17.06 50.40 -55.42
CA TRP A 576 16.49 49.22 -56.06
C TRP A 576 17.55 48.40 -56.80
N ARG A 577 17.58 47.12 -56.47
CA ARG A 577 18.49 46.13 -57.03
C ARG A 577 17.73 44.90 -57.47
N TYR A 578 18.38 44.10 -58.30
CA TYR A 578 17.91 42.77 -58.60
C TYR A 578 19.06 41.77 -58.62
N ARG A 579 18.73 40.55 -58.22
CA ARG A 579 19.62 39.39 -58.24
C ARG A 579 19.06 38.34 -59.16
N LEU A 580 19.95 37.73 -59.93
CA LEU A 580 19.68 36.55 -60.71
C LEU A 580 20.42 35.39 -60.05
N TYR A 581 19.66 34.52 -59.40
CA TYR A 581 20.12 33.35 -58.69
C TYR A 581 20.06 32.11 -59.59
N LEU A 582 21.02 31.22 -59.38
CA LEU A 582 21.04 29.85 -59.87
C LEU A 582 20.95 28.89 -58.67
N ASP A 583 20.11 27.88 -58.80
CA ASP A 583 19.88 26.78 -57.87
C ASP A 583 19.48 27.24 -56.46
N ASP A 584 20.20 26.81 -55.43
CA ASP A 584 19.91 27.06 -54.01
C ASP A 584 20.11 28.52 -53.57
N GLY A 585 20.49 29.39 -54.50
CA GLY A 585 20.72 30.81 -54.25
C GLY A 585 22.13 31.13 -53.76
N ALA A 586 23.04 30.17 -53.64
CA ALA A 586 24.45 30.43 -53.35
C ALA A 586 25.19 31.09 -54.52
N VAL A 587 24.78 30.78 -55.76
CA VAL A 587 25.36 31.34 -56.98
C VAL A 587 24.43 32.43 -57.52
N PHE A 588 24.91 33.68 -57.59
CA PHE A 588 24.12 34.78 -58.15
C PHE A 588 24.97 35.92 -58.71
N ILE A 589 24.33 36.77 -59.50
CA ILE A 589 24.84 38.08 -59.89
C ILE A 589 23.83 39.16 -59.47
N GLN A 590 24.34 40.34 -59.10
CA GLN A 590 23.53 41.47 -58.66
C GLN A 590 23.78 42.69 -59.55
N GLY A 591 22.72 43.45 -59.82
CA GLY A 591 22.78 44.74 -60.50
C GLY A 591 21.81 45.74 -59.90
N ALA A 592 21.98 47.01 -60.25
CA ALA A 592 20.99 48.04 -59.94
C ALA A 592 19.81 47.93 -60.91
N SER A 593 18.58 48.00 -60.40
CA SER A 593 17.38 48.04 -61.23
C SER A 593 17.36 49.32 -62.03
N GLY A 594 17.13 49.22 -63.34
CA GLY A 594 17.19 50.39 -64.20
C GLY A 594 16.02 51.35 -63.95
N ALA A 595 16.08 52.56 -64.53
CA ALA A 595 15.09 53.62 -64.32
C ALA A 595 13.77 53.43 -65.10
N GLY A 596 13.53 52.27 -65.71
CA GLY A 596 12.31 51.97 -66.44
C GLY A 596 11.06 52.04 -65.54
N GLY A 597 9.93 52.47 -66.13
CA GLY A 597 8.64 52.55 -65.44
C GLY A 597 7.96 51.19 -65.23
N VAL A 598 6.70 51.22 -64.81
CA VAL A 598 5.88 50.02 -64.59
C VAL A 598 5.89 49.12 -65.82
N THR A 599 6.26 47.86 -65.63
CA THR A 599 6.27 46.82 -66.63
C THR A 599 4.83 46.35 -66.83
N ASN A 600 4.15 46.86 -67.85
CA ASN A 600 2.75 46.55 -68.15
C ASN A 600 2.58 45.76 -69.47
N GLY A 601 3.68 45.26 -70.02
CA GLY A 601 3.70 44.41 -71.20
C GLY A 601 3.22 42.98 -70.96
N VAL A 602 3.02 42.25 -72.05
CA VAL A 602 2.56 40.86 -72.01
C VAL A 602 3.66 39.99 -71.42
N LEU A 603 3.29 39.17 -70.42
CA LEU A 603 4.16 38.12 -69.90
C LEU A 603 4.18 36.95 -70.89
N SER A 604 5.36 36.49 -71.26
CA SER A 604 5.58 35.35 -72.14
C SER A 604 6.58 34.40 -71.50
N LEU A 605 6.22 33.14 -71.36
CA LEU A 605 7.12 32.06 -70.96
C LEU A 605 7.53 31.25 -72.20
N GLY A 606 8.81 30.93 -72.29
CA GLY A 606 9.35 30.08 -73.35
C GLY A 606 9.61 30.74 -74.71
N ASP A 607 9.35 32.04 -74.87
CA ASP A 607 9.80 32.88 -76.00
C ASP A 607 9.67 34.37 -75.63
N THR A 608 10.17 35.24 -76.51
CA THR A 608 9.86 36.67 -76.45
C THR A 608 8.42 36.96 -76.89
N GLY A 609 7.86 38.08 -76.44
CA GLY A 609 6.50 38.48 -76.82
C GLY A 609 6.26 38.68 -78.32
N VAL A 610 7.32 38.82 -79.11
CA VAL A 610 7.30 38.99 -80.59
C VAL A 610 7.88 37.80 -81.35
N GLY A 611 8.32 36.74 -80.65
CA GLY A 611 8.95 35.55 -81.24
C GLY A 611 10.43 35.72 -81.64
N GLY A 612 11.07 34.59 -81.96
CA GLY A 612 12.42 34.54 -82.55
C GLY A 612 13.55 34.17 -81.59
N ASN A 613 13.27 33.94 -80.30
CA ASN A 613 14.26 33.44 -79.33
C ASN A 613 13.62 32.40 -78.39
N SER A 614 12.92 31.42 -78.95
CA SER A 614 12.20 30.41 -78.17
C SER A 614 13.16 29.63 -77.27
N TRP A 615 12.72 29.32 -76.05
CA TRP A 615 13.38 28.40 -75.12
C TRP A 615 13.56 27.04 -75.77
N ARG A 616 14.70 26.37 -75.51
CA ARG A 616 14.99 25.03 -76.04
C ARG A 616 15.24 24.01 -74.93
N GLY A 617 14.50 24.13 -73.83
CA GLY A 617 14.54 23.20 -72.71
C GLY A 617 13.15 23.00 -72.11
N ASN A 618 13.09 22.22 -71.05
CA ASN A 618 11.90 22.05 -70.24
C ASN A 618 11.72 23.23 -69.27
N LEU A 619 10.48 23.49 -68.86
CA LEU A 619 10.14 24.37 -67.75
C LEU A 619 9.27 23.58 -66.76
N ASP A 620 9.42 23.89 -65.48
CA ASP A 620 8.51 23.42 -64.44
C ASP A 620 8.38 24.44 -63.31
N ASP A 621 7.29 24.33 -62.53
CA ASP A 621 7.07 25.04 -61.26
C ASP A 621 7.35 26.55 -61.38
N VAL A 622 6.62 27.21 -62.29
CA VAL A 622 6.77 28.65 -62.53
C VAL A 622 6.01 29.42 -61.47
N ARG A 623 6.70 30.28 -60.73
CA ARG A 623 6.15 31.06 -59.62
C ARG A 623 6.45 32.54 -59.76
N ILE A 624 5.46 33.38 -59.43
CA ILE A 624 5.62 34.83 -59.30
C ILE A 624 5.08 35.29 -57.96
N TYR A 625 5.94 35.96 -57.21
CA TYR A 625 5.61 36.59 -55.93
C TYR A 625 5.60 38.12 -56.08
N ASP A 626 4.70 38.80 -55.38
CA ASP A 626 4.67 40.27 -55.27
C ASP A 626 5.59 40.83 -54.17
N ARG A 627 6.56 40.00 -53.75
CA ARG A 627 7.62 40.35 -52.80
C ARG A 627 8.98 39.83 -53.25
N ALA A 628 10.02 40.35 -52.61
CA ALA A 628 11.35 39.78 -52.72
C ALA A 628 11.47 38.54 -51.83
N LEU A 629 11.80 37.38 -52.42
CA LEU A 629 12.24 36.22 -51.65
C LEU A 629 13.66 36.46 -51.13
N SER A 630 13.88 36.14 -49.86
CA SER A 630 15.21 36.09 -49.27
C SER A 630 16.03 34.94 -49.85
N GLN A 631 17.35 34.99 -49.72
CA GLN A 631 18.22 33.89 -50.17
C GLN A 631 17.86 32.56 -49.50
N THR A 632 17.48 32.58 -48.22
CA THR A 632 17.00 31.38 -47.50
C THR A 632 15.76 30.80 -48.15
N GLU A 633 14.81 31.65 -48.55
CA GLU A 633 13.58 31.21 -49.22
C GLU A 633 13.86 30.68 -50.63
N ILE A 634 14.86 31.23 -51.35
CA ILE A 634 15.35 30.63 -52.60
C ILE A 634 15.90 29.22 -52.35
N GLY A 635 16.69 29.03 -51.29
CA GLY A 635 17.18 27.72 -50.89
C GLY A 635 16.06 26.74 -50.51
N GLN A 636 15.01 27.21 -49.81
CA GLN A 636 13.83 26.41 -49.50
C GLN A 636 13.03 26.04 -50.75
N LEU A 637 12.90 26.97 -51.70
CA LEU A 637 12.24 26.72 -52.97
C LEU A 637 12.99 25.66 -53.80
N HIS A 638 14.32 25.74 -53.84
CA HIS A 638 15.18 24.71 -54.45
C HIS A 638 15.05 23.34 -53.77
N ALA A 639 14.87 23.33 -52.44
CA ALA A 639 14.67 22.10 -51.67
C ALA A 639 13.23 21.55 -51.75
N GLY A 640 12.28 22.27 -52.35
CA GLY A 640 10.86 21.89 -52.41
C GLY A 640 10.15 22.01 -51.05
N THR A 641 10.59 22.89 -50.16
CA THR A 641 10.00 23.10 -48.82
C THR A 641 9.31 24.44 -48.64
N LEU A 642 9.33 25.28 -49.68
CA LEU A 642 8.60 26.55 -49.71
C LEU A 642 7.25 26.35 -50.41
N ASP A 643 6.19 26.10 -49.65
CA ASP A 643 4.81 26.15 -50.14
C ASP A 643 4.21 27.50 -49.75
N GLY A 644 3.71 28.28 -50.72
CA GLY A 644 3.37 29.72 -50.64
C GLY A 644 2.23 30.14 -49.69
N LEU A 645 2.25 29.66 -48.44
CA LEU A 645 1.26 29.90 -47.40
C LEU A 645 1.90 30.67 -46.24
N MET A 646 1.60 31.97 -46.13
CA MET A 646 1.74 32.68 -44.86
C MET A 646 0.40 32.65 -44.10
N VAL A 647 0.44 32.19 -42.85
CA VAL A 647 -0.67 32.33 -41.90
C VAL A 647 -0.53 33.67 -41.21
N GLN A 648 -1.43 34.62 -41.46
CA GLN A 648 -1.60 35.75 -40.54
C GLN A 648 -2.30 35.20 -39.29
N GLY A 649 -1.53 35.01 -38.21
CA GLY A 649 -2.12 34.96 -36.89
C GLY A 649 -2.81 36.30 -36.64
N LEU A 650 -4.14 36.32 -36.68
CA LEU A 650 -4.90 37.46 -36.17
C LEU A 650 -4.57 37.59 -34.69
N ALA A 651 -3.67 38.51 -34.36
CA ALA A 651 -3.57 39.03 -33.02
C ALA A 651 -4.83 39.88 -32.76
N GLN A 652 -5.80 39.29 -32.06
CA GLN A 652 -6.70 39.98 -31.15
C GLN A 652 -6.84 39.15 -29.88
#